data_AF-A0A6H1K7R1-F1
#
_entry.id   AF-A0A6H1K7R1-F1
#
_cell.length_a   1.000
_cell.length_b   1.000
_cell.length_c   1.000
_cell.angle_alpha   90.00
_cell.angle_beta   90.00
_cell.angle_gamma   90.00
#
_symmetry.space_group_name_H-M   'P 1'
#
loop_
_entity.id
_entity.type
_entity.pdbx_description
1 polymer ?
#
loop_
_entity_poly.entity_id
_entity_poly.type
_entity_poly.pdbx_seq_one_letter_code
_entity_poly.pdbx_strand_id
1 'polypeptide(L)'
;MSRPSRRALLGTAGAIGAGAAFGGATAPAAAGAPPARHQEAAPVDDTAPARAALRRLLPGHADQFTLVPLARDGDGDRFRIEGRTGRITVAGTTPAAALTGVNWYLKYTCRAHLSWAGDQVSLPGRLPAPDGPVERATSLPHRFALNDTHDGYTAPYADWPRWERLIDALALRGVNEVLVTPGTEAVYHRLLTGFGYSDAEARGWLPAPSHQPWWLLQNMSGYGGPTSPELIAQRAELGRRITTRLRELGMRPVLPGYFGTVPDGFAARNPGARTVPQGTWSGLKRPDWLDPRTEVFAAVAAAFYRHQQQLLGPADHFKMDLLHEGGDPGDVPVPEAARAVEKALRTARPGATWVILGWQDNPRRDLLDAVDHDRMLIVDGLSDLDTVTDRERDWGGVPYAFGSIPNFGGRTTLGAKTHLWAERFTAWRDKPGSRLVGTAYMPEAAERDPAAFELFGELAWRERPVDRTAWFDGYADLRYGARDAHARAAFAALRTSTYEISSKDGRPHDSVFAARPNLAARSGTVYATHTPAFDPAAFDTAFAALLAVRPALRASDAYRHDLTDAARQALANRSWQLIGQLQDAYRRKDRDTFRALSGLWLRLMRLSDEVTGAHRQFLLGPWLADARARAAGAEEEARLEHSARALITTWADRPTADGGSLANYANRDWHGLIREVHLPQWQAYLDELADALAADRPPKTFDWYAMEEPWTRARTSHPLRPTTDAYRTARRVHDTLATAPYQGTVTVTADPAALPPGGRATVTAALRNVNGLRATGRVDFALTGVDATASGPVSLPSVPPGGTGRARWRVTAPAGPLEAPLHPLPYDLTVDYGPQGAPRVRTPRHGTLFVAGPLDPGLRTVTTNAAVFGQLDDRFAIHGAGADLWKATAEFGALYRPDALAAGGSVTVEVTAQDPTGPWARAGLVVRNRLATSALDAPDALGFVNLSVTPANGVVLSYDATGDGTLDTYRRLTGLTAPVLLRLTRGKDSGNSGTYTGACSTDGGTAWRDIATVTVPGAAARQDTGLHQSAANSGSGDGGTAVFRRWKLA
;
A
#
# COMPACT_ATOMS: atom_id res chain seq x y z
N MET A 1 -84.58 -6.65 5.68
CA MET A 1 -83.42 -5.81 6.08
C MET A 1 -82.43 -6.74 6.77
N SER A 2 -81.16 -6.85 6.46
CA SER A 2 -80.28 -6.32 5.42
C SER A 2 -79.04 -7.22 5.43
N ARG A 3 -78.39 -7.31 4.28
CA ARG A 3 -77.43 -8.32 3.83
C ARG A 3 -76.07 -8.35 4.56
N PRO A 4 -75.26 -9.44 4.39
CA PRO A 4 -74.01 -9.71 5.10
C PRO A 4 -72.72 -9.78 4.21
N SER A 5 -71.57 -10.09 4.87
CA SER A 5 -70.44 -10.95 4.44
C SER A 5 -69.20 -10.30 3.75
N ARG A 6 -67.99 -10.90 3.62
CA ARG A 6 -67.08 -11.85 4.34
C ARG A 6 -65.99 -12.29 3.30
N ARG A 7 -64.76 -12.56 3.75
CA ARG A 7 -63.80 -13.58 3.27
C ARG A 7 -63.34 -13.68 1.80
N ALA A 8 -62.06 -14.03 1.68
CA ALA A 8 -61.41 -14.68 0.55
C ALA A 8 -61.98 -16.07 0.22
N LEU A 9 -61.49 -16.62 -0.91
CA LEU A 9 -61.35 -18.02 -1.30
C LEU A 9 -62.44 -18.70 -2.17
N LEU A 10 -61.91 -19.38 -3.21
CA LEU A 10 -62.34 -20.65 -3.85
C LEU A 10 -63.46 -20.57 -4.89
N GLY A 11 -63.47 -21.38 -5.94
CA GLY A 11 -62.59 -22.50 -6.27
C GLY A 11 -63.12 -23.30 -7.47
N THR A 12 -62.19 -24.00 -8.12
CA THR A 12 -62.26 -25.39 -8.63
C THR A 12 -63.61 -26.11 -8.74
N ALA A 13 -63.81 -26.72 -9.92
CA ALA A 13 -64.48 -28.00 -10.26
C ALA A 13 -65.34 -27.79 -11.53
N GLY A 14 -65.42 -28.67 -12.53
CA GLY A 14 -64.98 -30.05 -12.65
C GLY A 14 -65.14 -30.53 -14.10
N ALA A 15 -64.68 -31.75 -14.31
CA ALA A 15 -64.53 -32.47 -15.58
C ALA A 15 -65.80 -32.65 -16.43
N ILE A 16 -65.61 -32.84 -17.74
CA ILE A 16 -66.01 -34.01 -18.56
C ILE A 16 -65.73 -33.66 -20.04
N GLY A 17 -65.09 -34.57 -20.78
CA GLY A 17 -65.03 -34.51 -22.24
C GLY A 17 -63.85 -35.23 -22.87
N ALA A 18 -63.88 -36.57 -22.87
CA ALA A 18 -62.99 -37.40 -23.67
C ALA A 18 -63.20 -37.17 -25.18
N GLY A 19 -62.14 -37.30 -25.98
CA GLY A 19 -62.23 -37.31 -27.44
C GLY A 19 -60.85 -37.36 -28.10
N ALA A 20 -60.34 -38.58 -28.29
CA ALA A 20 -59.13 -38.85 -29.03
C ALA A 20 -59.24 -38.46 -30.51
N ALA A 21 -58.15 -37.95 -31.09
CA ALA A 21 -57.82 -38.20 -32.49
C ALA A 21 -56.30 -38.06 -32.71
N PHE A 22 -55.72 -39.15 -33.20
CA PHE A 22 -54.35 -39.27 -33.66
C PHE A 22 -54.05 -38.32 -34.83
N GLY A 23 -52.83 -37.80 -34.88
CA GLY A 23 -52.30 -37.08 -36.03
C GLY A 23 -50.85 -36.70 -35.81
N GLY A 24 -49.93 -37.63 -36.06
CA GLY A 24 -48.50 -37.32 -36.10
C GLY A 24 -48.18 -36.52 -37.36
N ALA A 25 -47.27 -35.55 -37.23
CA ALA A 25 -46.27 -35.20 -38.24
C ALA A 25 -45.39 -34.05 -37.73
N THR A 26 -44.08 -34.27 -37.87
CA THR A 26 -43.03 -33.27 -38.18
C THR A 26 -42.75 -32.17 -37.16
N ALA A 27 -41.58 -32.30 -36.51
CA ALA A 27 -40.87 -31.18 -35.90
C ALA A 27 -40.48 -30.14 -36.98
N PRO A 28 -40.84 -28.86 -36.84
CA PRO A 28 -40.23 -27.81 -37.63
C PRO A 28 -38.99 -27.27 -36.92
N ALA A 29 -37.94 -27.12 -37.73
CA ALA A 29 -36.65 -26.56 -37.40
C ALA A 29 -36.74 -25.24 -36.63
N ALA A 30 -35.79 -25.06 -35.71
CA ALA A 30 -35.53 -23.81 -35.01
C ALA A 30 -35.38 -22.66 -36.01
N ALA A 31 -36.35 -21.75 -36.03
CA ALA A 31 -36.25 -20.49 -36.74
C ALA A 31 -35.11 -19.66 -36.12
N GLY A 32 -34.18 -19.23 -36.98
CA GLY A 32 -33.02 -18.43 -36.59
C GLY A 32 -33.40 -17.21 -35.77
N ALA A 33 -32.65 -16.99 -34.69
CA ALA A 33 -32.73 -15.75 -33.93
C ALA A 33 -32.41 -14.56 -34.85
N PRO A 34 -33.17 -13.46 -34.76
CA PRO A 34 -32.86 -12.26 -35.53
C PRO A 34 -31.45 -11.75 -35.17
N PRO A 35 -30.73 -11.13 -36.12
CA PRO A 35 -29.40 -10.58 -35.85
C PRO A 35 -29.47 -9.61 -34.67
N ALA A 36 -28.50 -9.74 -33.76
CA ALA A 36 -28.33 -8.84 -32.63
C ALA A 36 -28.30 -7.40 -33.15
N ARG A 37 -29.32 -6.61 -32.79
CA ARG A 37 -29.33 -5.18 -33.06
C ARG A 37 -28.09 -4.58 -32.39
N HIS A 38 -27.23 -3.96 -33.19
CA HIS A 38 -26.24 -3.03 -32.68
C HIS A 38 -26.96 -1.99 -31.80
N GLN A 39 -26.30 -1.67 -30.69
CA GLN A 39 -26.72 -0.73 -29.66
C GLN A 39 -27.29 0.56 -30.29
N GLU A 40 -28.59 0.79 -30.17
CA GLU A 40 -29.09 2.18 -30.15
C GLU A 40 -28.59 2.75 -28.82
N ALA A 41 -27.46 3.43 -28.87
CA ALA A 41 -27.03 4.29 -27.77
C ALA A 41 -28.20 5.21 -27.39
N ALA A 42 -28.41 5.45 -26.10
CA ALA A 42 -29.29 6.55 -25.69
C ALA A 42 -28.89 7.80 -26.49
N PRO A 43 -29.84 8.59 -27.02
CA PRO A 43 -29.50 9.72 -27.86
C PRO A 43 -28.51 10.60 -27.11
N VAL A 44 -27.26 10.62 -27.56
CA VAL A 44 -26.16 11.38 -26.95
C VAL A 44 -26.47 12.88 -26.96
N ASP A 45 -27.46 13.27 -27.77
CA ASP A 45 -28.03 14.59 -27.88
C ASP A 45 -28.96 14.99 -26.71
N ASP A 46 -29.39 14.04 -25.87
CA ASP A 46 -30.25 14.32 -24.71
C ASP A 46 -29.43 14.80 -23.50
N THR A 47 -29.57 16.08 -23.17
CA THR A 47 -28.89 16.71 -22.02
C THR A 47 -29.69 16.60 -20.71
N ALA A 48 -30.88 15.99 -20.71
CA ALA A 48 -31.73 15.89 -19.52
C ALA A 48 -31.05 15.17 -18.32
N PRO A 49 -30.28 14.08 -18.50
CA PRO A 49 -29.56 13.44 -17.40
C PRO A 49 -28.53 14.35 -16.72
N ALA A 50 -27.76 15.11 -17.52
CA ALA A 50 -26.84 16.11 -16.99
C ALA A 50 -27.58 17.25 -16.28
N ARG A 51 -28.70 17.72 -16.82
CA ARG A 51 -29.55 18.73 -16.16
C ARG A 51 -30.08 18.24 -14.81
N ALA A 52 -30.46 16.96 -14.71
CA ALA A 52 -30.89 16.36 -13.45
C ALA A 52 -29.74 16.32 -12.42
N ALA A 53 -28.52 15.97 -12.85
CA ALA A 53 -27.33 16.05 -12.00
C ALA A 53 -27.06 17.49 -11.52
N LEU A 54 -27.15 18.49 -12.40
CA LEU A 54 -26.98 19.90 -12.01
C LEU A 54 -28.01 20.36 -10.98
N ARG A 55 -29.27 19.94 -11.10
CA ARG A 55 -30.31 20.25 -10.10
C ARG A 55 -29.99 19.66 -8.72
N ARG A 56 -29.35 18.49 -8.66
CA ARG A 56 -28.88 17.90 -7.40
C ARG A 56 -27.65 18.61 -6.84
N LEU A 57 -26.67 18.88 -7.70
CA LEU A 57 -25.36 19.43 -7.31
C LEU A 57 -25.40 20.92 -7.00
N LEU A 58 -26.22 21.68 -7.73
CA LEU A 58 -26.32 23.14 -7.68
C LEU A 58 -27.79 23.60 -7.72
N PRO A 59 -28.63 23.21 -6.74
CA PRO A 59 -30.07 23.45 -6.78
C PRO A 59 -30.46 24.93 -6.94
N GLY A 60 -29.64 25.87 -6.43
CA GLY A 60 -29.89 27.31 -6.54
C GLY A 60 -29.42 27.95 -7.86
N HIS A 61 -28.68 27.22 -8.71
CA HIS A 61 -28.02 27.78 -9.89
C HIS A 61 -28.25 26.97 -11.17
N ALA A 62 -28.88 25.80 -11.08
CA ALA A 62 -29.09 24.91 -12.22
C ALA A 62 -29.80 25.60 -13.42
N ASP A 63 -30.76 26.50 -13.14
CA ASP A 63 -31.51 27.23 -14.18
C ASP A 63 -30.69 28.33 -14.88
N GLN A 64 -29.51 28.65 -14.36
CA GLN A 64 -28.56 29.56 -15.01
C GLN A 64 -27.69 28.83 -16.05
N PHE A 65 -27.80 27.50 -16.16
CA PHE A 65 -27.11 26.68 -17.15
C PHE A 65 -28.02 26.26 -18.31
N THR A 66 -27.53 26.46 -19.53
CA THR A 66 -28.07 25.87 -20.75
C THR A 66 -27.09 24.80 -21.23
N LEU A 67 -27.51 23.54 -21.21
CA LEU A 67 -26.72 22.43 -21.73
C LEU A 67 -27.11 22.16 -23.18
N VAL A 68 -26.11 22.00 -24.05
CA VAL A 68 -26.29 21.81 -25.49
C VAL A 68 -25.46 20.60 -25.95
N PRO A 69 -25.99 19.72 -26.80
CA PRO A 69 -25.17 18.66 -27.36
C PRO A 69 -24.16 19.21 -28.37
N LEU A 70 -23.00 18.58 -28.42
CA LEU A 70 -21.94 18.88 -29.37
C LEU A 70 -21.71 17.66 -30.26
N ALA A 71 -21.61 17.87 -31.58
CA ALA A 71 -21.27 16.80 -32.50
C ALA A 71 -19.93 16.16 -32.12
N ARG A 72 -19.89 14.82 -32.13
CA ARG A 72 -18.67 14.03 -31.96
C ARG A 72 -17.82 14.13 -33.22
N ASP A 73 -16.51 14.24 -33.04
CA ASP A 73 -15.52 14.10 -34.10
C ASP A 73 -14.61 12.93 -33.72
N GLY A 74 -14.89 11.76 -34.29
CA GLY A 74 -14.27 10.49 -33.89
C GLY A 74 -14.65 10.02 -32.46
N ASP A 75 -13.70 9.32 -31.81
CA ASP A 75 -13.87 8.76 -30.46
C ASP A 75 -13.57 9.75 -29.32
N GLY A 76 -13.10 10.96 -29.65
CA GLY A 76 -12.75 11.97 -28.68
C GLY A 76 -13.96 12.61 -28.00
N ASP A 77 -13.77 13.07 -26.76
CA ASP A 77 -14.76 13.86 -26.04
C ASP A 77 -14.33 15.33 -25.93
N ARG A 78 -15.32 16.21 -25.96
CA ARG A 78 -15.09 17.66 -25.99
C ARG A 78 -16.20 18.41 -25.26
N PHE A 79 -15.84 19.52 -24.64
CA PHE A 79 -16.80 20.48 -24.10
C PHE A 79 -16.39 21.92 -24.42
N ARG A 80 -17.40 22.80 -24.46
CA ARG A 80 -17.23 24.24 -24.66
C ARG A 80 -18.11 25.02 -23.69
N ILE A 81 -17.55 26.06 -23.08
CA ILE A 81 -18.19 26.91 -22.09
C ILE A 81 -18.20 28.34 -22.63
N GLU A 82 -19.36 28.97 -22.64
CA GLU A 82 -19.52 30.38 -23.01
C GLU A 82 -20.76 30.97 -22.33
N GLY A 83 -21.01 32.26 -22.52
CA GLY A 83 -22.23 32.90 -22.04
C GLY A 83 -21.99 34.24 -21.37
N ARG A 84 -22.99 34.68 -20.61
CA ARG A 84 -22.99 35.98 -19.91
C ARG A 84 -23.44 35.79 -18.47
N THR A 85 -23.28 36.81 -17.63
CA THR A 85 -23.63 36.74 -16.21
C THR A 85 -25.06 36.23 -16.00
N GLY A 86 -25.18 35.14 -15.24
CA GLY A 86 -26.43 34.44 -14.94
C GLY A 86 -27.02 33.59 -16.07
N ARG A 87 -26.32 33.42 -17.19
CA ARG A 87 -26.71 32.59 -18.34
C ARG A 87 -25.47 31.96 -18.98
N ILE A 88 -25.11 30.79 -18.48
CA ILE A 88 -23.94 30.02 -18.91
C ILE A 88 -24.40 28.91 -19.85
N THR A 89 -23.77 28.81 -21.00
CA THR A 89 -23.98 27.71 -21.95
C THR A 89 -22.81 26.76 -21.85
N VAL A 90 -23.10 25.48 -21.67
CA VAL A 90 -22.08 24.42 -21.71
C VAL A 90 -22.49 23.40 -22.76
N ALA A 91 -21.70 23.30 -23.83
CA ALA A 91 -21.85 22.28 -24.85
C ALA A 91 -20.93 21.09 -24.55
N GLY A 92 -21.37 19.85 -24.81
CA GLY A 92 -20.58 18.65 -24.58
C GLY A 92 -20.92 17.50 -25.54
N THR A 93 -19.93 16.67 -25.86
CA THR A 93 -20.10 15.48 -26.73
C THR A 93 -20.90 14.35 -26.10
N THR A 94 -21.08 14.39 -24.78
CA THR A 94 -21.94 13.52 -23.98
C THR A 94 -22.46 14.33 -22.78
N PRO A 95 -23.54 13.87 -22.10
CA PRO A 95 -23.98 14.51 -20.86
C PRO A 95 -22.88 14.57 -19.79
N ALA A 96 -22.06 13.52 -19.65
CA ALA A 96 -20.89 13.52 -18.75
C ALA A 96 -19.81 14.54 -19.18
N ALA A 97 -19.53 14.69 -20.47
CA ALA A 97 -18.61 15.71 -20.97
C ALA A 97 -19.14 17.14 -20.69
N ALA A 98 -20.46 17.36 -20.81
CA ALA A 98 -21.08 18.63 -20.43
C ALA A 98 -20.93 18.89 -18.92
N LEU A 99 -21.11 17.88 -18.05
CA LEU A 99 -20.85 18.01 -16.61
C LEU A 99 -19.37 18.30 -16.32
N THR A 100 -18.44 17.70 -17.06
CA THR A 100 -17.01 18.01 -16.96
C THR A 100 -16.75 19.50 -17.30
N GLY A 101 -17.41 20.02 -18.34
CA GLY A 101 -17.36 21.44 -18.69
C GLY A 101 -17.94 22.34 -17.59
N VAL A 102 -19.05 21.93 -16.96
CA VAL A 102 -19.58 22.65 -15.79
C VAL A 102 -18.56 22.65 -14.65
N ASN A 103 -17.94 21.51 -14.33
CA ASN A 103 -16.91 21.45 -13.30
C ASN A 103 -15.71 22.38 -13.63
N TRP A 104 -15.28 22.39 -14.89
CA TRP A 104 -14.21 23.26 -15.37
C TRP A 104 -14.57 24.75 -15.17
N TYR A 105 -15.80 25.12 -15.54
CA TYR A 105 -16.32 26.48 -15.31
C TYR A 105 -16.35 26.85 -13.83
N LEU A 106 -16.87 25.97 -12.96
CA LEU A 106 -16.92 26.19 -11.52
C LEU A 106 -15.53 26.43 -10.95
N LYS A 107 -14.55 25.59 -11.32
CA LYS A 107 -13.17 25.70 -10.84
C LYS A 107 -12.48 26.97 -11.30
N TYR A 108 -12.47 27.21 -12.60
CA TYR A 108 -11.59 28.21 -13.21
C TYR A 108 -12.24 29.58 -13.39
N THR A 109 -13.57 29.67 -13.35
CA THR A 109 -14.30 30.97 -13.40
C THR A 109 -14.90 31.32 -12.05
N CYS A 110 -15.61 30.40 -11.40
CA CYS A 110 -16.33 30.70 -10.15
C CYS A 110 -15.50 30.54 -8.88
N ARG A 111 -14.37 29.82 -8.94
CA ARG A 111 -13.60 29.34 -7.78
C ARG A 111 -14.46 28.50 -6.82
N ALA A 112 -15.29 27.63 -7.36
CA ALA A 112 -16.06 26.66 -6.59
C ALA A 112 -15.54 25.24 -6.83
N HIS A 113 -15.72 24.36 -5.86
CA HIS A 113 -15.25 22.98 -5.90
C HIS A 113 -16.33 22.00 -5.40
N LEU A 114 -16.81 21.16 -6.31
CA LEU A 114 -17.61 19.99 -5.99
C LEU A 114 -16.68 18.77 -5.93
N SER A 115 -16.48 18.20 -4.74
CA SER A 115 -15.59 17.06 -4.49
C SER A 115 -16.33 15.80 -4.10
N TRP A 116 -15.62 14.68 -4.03
CA TRP A 116 -16.09 13.50 -3.32
C TRP A 116 -15.78 13.55 -1.81
N ALA A 117 -14.99 14.54 -1.37
CA ALA A 117 -14.58 14.74 0.02
C ALA A 117 -14.60 16.23 0.35
N GLY A 118 -15.76 16.71 0.80
CA GLY A 118 -16.02 18.11 1.14
C GLY A 118 -16.28 19.01 -0.06
N ASP A 119 -17.39 19.75 -0.04
CA ASP A 119 -17.76 20.72 -1.09
C ASP A 119 -17.51 22.18 -0.66
N GLN A 120 -17.24 23.04 -1.65
CA GLN A 120 -17.25 24.50 -1.55
C GLN A 120 -18.04 25.03 -2.75
N VAL A 121 -19.25 25.53 -2.50
CA VAL A 121 -20.13 26.08 -3.54
C VAL A 121 -20.72 27.43 -3.12
N SER A 122 -19.89 28.28 -2.51
CA SER A 122 -20.29 29.65 -2.14
C SER A 122 -20.33 30.54 -3.39
N LEU A 123 -21.35 30.30 -4.22
CA LEU A 123 -21.54 30.96 -5.50
C LEU A 123 -22.36 32.24 -5.35
N PRO A 124 -22.08 33.30 -6.13
CA PRO A 124 -22.93 34.49 -6.18
C PRO A 124 -24.33 34.14 -6.70
N GLY A 125 -25.33 34.96 -6.37
CA GLY A 125 -26.72 34.75 -6.82
C GLY A 125 -26.86 34.72 -8.35
N ARG A 126 -25.98 35.41 -9.08
CA ARG A 126 -25.82 35.26 -10.53
C ARG A 126 -24.42 34.78 -10.85
N LEU A 127 -24.32 33.68 -11.59
CA LEU A 127 -23.05 33.09 -12.00
C LEU A 127 -22.24 34.06 -12.88
N PRO A 128 -20.93 34.23 -12.64
CA PRO A 128 -20.08 35.15 -13.41
C PRO A 128 -19.91 34.69 -14.86
N ALA A 129 -19.83 35.62 -15.81
CA ALA A 129 -19.45 35.25 -17.18
C ALA A 129 -18.00 34.73 -17.22
N PRO A 130 -17.67 33.72 -18.06
CA PRO A 130 -16.27 33.42 -18.37
C PRO A 130 -15.64 34.59 -19.14
N ASP A 131 -14.33 34.80 -18.99
CA ASP A 131 -13.59 35.89 -19.67
C ASP A 131 -13.64 35.79 -21.21
N GLY A 132 -13.88 34.58 -21.72
CA GLY A 132 -14.13 34.26 -23.12
C GLY A 132 -14.55 32.79 -23.27
N PRO A 133 -14.86 32.32 -24.49
CA PRO A 133 -15.16 30.91 -24.72
C PRO A 133 -14.00 30.00 -24.27
N VAL A 134 -14.31 28.98 -23.47
CA VAL A 134 -13.34 27.97 -23.01
C VAL A 134 -13.69 26.63 -23.64
N GLU A 135 -12.74 26.03 -24.35
CA GLU A 135 -12.92 24.72 -24.99
C GLU A 135 -11.82 23.76 -24.55
N ARG A 136 -12.18 22.50 -24.30
CA ARG A 136 -11.23 21.40 -24.01
C ARG A 136 -11.69 20.16 -24.74
N ALA A 137 -10.73 19.40 -25.25
CA ALA A 137 -10.96 18.13 -25.91
C ALA A 137 -9.96 17.10 -25.41
N THR A 138 -10.32 15.82 -25.54
CA THR A 138 -9.44 14.68 -25.31
C THR A 138 -9.64 13.66 -26.41
N SER A 139 -8.54 13.13 -26.94
CA SER A 139 -8.54 12.01 -27.89
C SER A 139 -8.53 10.64 -27.21
N LEU A 140 -8.48 10.60 -25.87
CA LEU A 140 -8.38 9.36 -25.12
C LEU A 140 -9.77 8.75 -24.90
N PRO A 141 -10.08 7.59 -25.52
CA PRO A 141 -11.39 6.96 -25.40
C PRO A 141 -11.67 6.43 -23.98
N HIS A 142 -10.64 6.09 -23.21
CA HIS A 142 -10.79 5.43 -21.91
C HIS A 142 -10.43 6.35 -20.74
N ARG A 143 -11.38 6.64 -19.85
CA ARG A 143 -11.14 7.27 -18.54
C ARG A 143 -11.85 6.44 -17.49
N PHE A 144 -11.14 5.39 -17.08
CA PHE A 144 -11.58 4.35 -16.17
C PHE A 144 -11.45 4.80 -14.71
N ALA A 145 -12.43 4.41 -13.88
CA ALA A 145 -12.39 4.63 -12.44
C ALA A 145 -12.84 3.40 -11.64
N LEU A 146 -12.32 3.37 -10.42
CA LEU A 146 -12.61 2.43 -9.33
C LEU A 146 -11.86 1.09 -9.44
N ASN A 147 -11.25 0.68 -8.33
CA ASN A 147 -10.54 -0.59 -8.19
C ASN A 147 -11.52 -1.76 -7.99
N ASP A 148 -11.09 -3.00 -8.25
CA ASP A 148 -11.83 -4.22 -7.93
C ASP A 148 -12.29 -4.26 -6.46
N THR A 149 -11.44 -3.79 -5.55
CA THR A 149 -11.69 -3.76 -4.11
C THR A 149 -12.51 -2.56 -3.61
N HIS A 150 -12.83 -1.59 -4.48
CA HIS A 150 -13.38 -0.31 -4.06
C HIS A 150 -14.70 -0.42 -3.28
N ASP A 151 -15.64 -1.25 -3.74
CA ASP A 151 -16.98 -1.33 -3.14
C ASP A 151 -16.87 -1.86 -1.70
N GLY A 152 -15.98 -2.84 -1.49
CA GLY A 152 -15.69 -3.44 -0.19
C GLY A 152 -15.17 -2.42 0.82
N TYR A 153 -14.16 -1.61 0.45
CA TYR A 153 -13.55 -0.68 1.40
C TYR A 153 -14.16 0.73 1.42
N THR A 154 -14.92 1.12 0.41
CA THR A 154 -15.53 2.47 0.36
C THR A 154 -16.86 2.47 1.10
N ALA A 155 -17.82 1.66 0.65
CA ALA A 155 -19.18 1.64 1.16
C ALA A 155 -19.97 0.42 0.65
N PRO A 156 -19.68 -0.79 1.16
CA PRO A 156 -20.27 -2.03 0.65
C PRO A 156 -21.78 -2.13 0.87
N TYR A 157 -22.33 -1.25 1.70
CA TYR A 157 -23.75 -1.18 2.03
C TYR A 157 -24.40 0.12 1.51
N ALA A 158 -23.75 0.82 0.58
CA ALA A 158 -24.23 2.05 -0.02
C ALA A 158 -25.63 1.91 -0.60
N ASP A 159 -26.43 2.96 -0.41
CA ASP A 159 -27.73 3.11 -1.06
C ASP A 159 -27.62 3.88 -2.39
N TRP A 160 -28.77 4.08 -3.05
CA TRP A 160 -28.81 4.82 -4.30
C TRP A 160 -28.35 6.28 -4.19
N PRO A 161 -28.84 7.10 -3.23
CA PRO A 161 -28.37 8.48 -3.07
C PRO A 161 -26.84 8.60 -3.01
N ARG A 162 -26.16 7.69 -2.30
CA ARG A 162 -24.70 7.67 -2.24
C ARG A 162 -24.08 7.36 -3.60
N TRP A 163 -24.53 6.30 -4.28
CA TRP A 163 -24.05 5.94 -5.62
C TRP A 163 -24.32 7.04 -6.67
N GLU A 164 -25.49 7.67 -6.60
CA GLU A 164 -25.85 8.79 -7.47
C GLU A 164 -24.88 9.97 -7.30
N ARG A 165 -24.52 10.30 -6.05
CA ARG A 165 -23.53 11.34 -5.77
C ARG A 165 -22.12 10.96 -6.24
N LEU A 166 -21.73 9.69 -6.12
CA LEU A 166 -20.45 9.19 -6.61
C LEU A 166 -20.39 9.28 -8.15
N ILE A 167 -21.42 8.82 -8.86
CA ILE A 167 -21.52 8.91 -10.32
C ILE A 167 -21.43 10.37 -10.77
N ASP A 168 -22.17 11.28 -10.12
CA ASP A 168 -22.09 12.71 -10.40
C ASP A 168 -20.66 13.24 -10.17
N ALA A 169 -19.98 12.81 -9.10
CA ALA A 169 -18.60 13.19 -8.81
C ALA A 169 -17.60 12.69 -9.86
N LEU A 170 -17.78 11.47 -10.38
CA LEU A 170 -16.96 10.87 -11.44
C LEU A 170 -17.18 11.61 -12.76
N ALA A 171 -18.43 11.88 -13.13
CA ALA A 171 -18.78 12.61 -14.35
C ALA A 171 -18.20 14.03 -14.39
N LEU A 172 -18.15 14.73 -13.25
CA LEU A 172 -17.51 16.05 -13.14
C LEU A 172 -16.00 16.02 -13.45
N ARG A 173 -15.34 14.85 -13.40
CA ARG A 173 -13.91 14.67 -13.72
C ARG A 173 -13.68 14.03 -15.09
N GLY A 174 -14.74 13.85 -15.89
CA GLY A 174 -14.63 13.28 -17.23
C GLY A 174 -14.35 11.78 -17.27
N VAL A 175 -14.56 11.08 -16.14
CA VAL A 175 -14.64 9.61 -16.12
C VAL A 175 -15.77 9.18 -17.04
N ASN A 176 -15.51 8.20 -17.88
CA ASN A 176 -16.51 7.62 -18.78
C ASN A 176 -16.63 6.11 -18.68
N GLU A 177 -15.78 5.45 -17.89
CA GLU A 177 -15.80 4.01 -17.64
C GLU A 177 -15.75 3.77 -16.14
N VAL A 178 -16.74 3.05 -15.60
CA VAL A 178 -16.88 2.86 -14.15
C VAL A 178 -17.09 1.39 -13.85
N LEU A 179 -16.25 0.81 -12.99
CA LEU A 179 -16.45 -0.55 -12.50
C LEU A 179 -17.68 -0.63 -11.60
N VAL A 180 -18.60 -1.55 -11.92
CA VAL A 180 -19.85 -1.77 -11.17
C VAL A 180 -19.93 -3.22 -10.74
N THR A 181 -19.76 -3.47 -9.45
CA THR A 181 -19.90 -4.80 -8.82
C THR A 181 -21.29 -5.09 -8.22
N PRO A 182 -22.08 -4.11 -7.72
CA PRO A 182 -23.40 -4.40 -7.14
C PRO A 182 -24.35 -5.12 -8.11
N GLY A 183 -25.00 -6.18 -7.62
CA GLY A 183 -25.96 -6.99 -8.36
C GLY A 183 -25.36 -8.25 -8.99
N THR A 184 -24.03 -8.41 -8.98
CA THR A 184 -23.35 -9.61 -9.48
C THR A 184 -23.68 -10.86 -8.64
N GLU A 185 -23.94 -10.69 -7.35
CA GLU A 185 -24.41 -11.76 -6.46
C GLU A 185 -25.75 -12.36 -6.92
N ALA A 186 -26.65 -11.55 -7.48
CA ALA A 186 -27.91 -12.01 -8.05
C ALA A 186 -27.71 -12.76 -9.37
N VAL A 187 -26.70 -12.39 -10.16
CA VAL A 187 -26.30 -13.11 -11.37
C VAL A 187 -25.83 -14.51 -11.00
N TYR A 188 -24.92 -14.62 -10.03
CA TYR A 188 -24.43 -15.92 -9.56
C TYR A 188 -25.52 -16.74 -8.86
N HIS A 189 -26.41 -16.13 -8.08
CA HIS A 189 -27.55 -16.85 -7.50
C HIS A 189 -28.41 -17.54 -8.58
N ARG A 190 -28.78 -16.81 -9.64
CA ARG A 190 -29.51 -17.38 -10.79
C ARG A 190 -28.70 -18.39 -11.58
N LEU A 191 -27.40 -18.16 -11.73
CA LEU A 191 -26.50 -19.10 -12.38
C LEU A 191 -26.48 -20.43 -11.64
N LEU A 192 -26.13 -20.43 -10.36
CA LEU A 192 -25.97 -21.64 -9.56
C LEU A 192 -27.27 -22.42 -9.43
N THR A 193 -28.40 -21.74 -9.26
CA THR A 193 -29.72 -22.40 -9.25
C THR A 193 -30.06 -23.07 -10.59
N GLY A 194 -29.59 -22.51 -11.71
CA GLY A 194 -29.67 -23.13 -13.03
C GLY A 194 -28.71 -24.32 -13.25
N PHE A 195 -27.67 -24.47 -12.44
CA PHE A 195 -26.66 -25.53 -12.52
C PHE A 195 -26.69 -26.48 -11.31
N GLY A 196 -27.88 -26.70 -10.75
CA GLY A 196 -28.16 -27.79 -9.80
C GLY A 196 -27.94 -27.48 -8.33
N TYR A 197 -27.76 -26.21 -7.95
CA TYR A 197 -27.69 -25.79 -6.55
C TYR A 197 -29.06 -25.33 -6.04
N SER A 198 -29.40 -25.67 -4.79
CA SER A 198 -30.58 -25.11 -4.13
C SER A 198 -30.39 -23.61 -3.80
N ASP A 199 -31.49 -22.91 -3.52
CA ASP A 199 -31.45 -21.52 -3.06
C ASP A 199 -30.54 -21.33 -1.84
N ALA A 200 -30.64 -22.24 -0.86
CA ALA A 200 -29.84 -22.19 0.37
C ALA A 200 -28.34 -22.38 0.09
N GLU A 201 -27.97 -23.34 -0.76
CA GLU A 201 -26.57 -23.56 -1.14
C GLU A 201 -26.00 -22.35 -1.90
N ALA A 202 -26.75 -21.81 -2.88
CA ALA A 202 -26.32 -20.65 -3.65
C ALA A 202 -26.10 -19.43 -2.76
N ARG A 203 -27.05 -19.11 -1.86
CA ARG A 203 -26.92 -17.98 -0.92
C ARG A 203 -25.87 -18.20 0.17
N GLY A 204 -25.62 -19.45 0.56
CA GLY A 204 -24.56 -19.81 1.51
C GLY A 204 -23.14 -19.61 0.96
N TRP A 205 -22.98 -19.71 -0.37
CA TRP A 205 -21.69 -19.51 -1.03
C TRP A 205 -21.35 -18.03 -1.28
N LEU A 206 -22.35 -17.17 -1.40
CA LEU A 206 -22.18 -15.73 -1.61
C LEU A 206 -21.68 -15.04 -0.33
N PRO A 207 -20.58 -14.27 -0.39
CA PRO A 207 -20.15 -13.45 0.74
C PRO A 207 -21.09 -12.27 1.00
N ALA A 208 -21.04 -11.75 2.22
CA ALA A 208 -21.61 -10.46 2.55
C ALA A 208 -21.01 -9.35 1.65
N PRO A 209 -21.76 -8.27 1.36
CA PRO A 209 -21.31 -7.18 0.49
C PRO A 209 -19.91 -6.62 0.82
N SER A 210 -19.53 -6.59 2.11
CA SER A 210 -18.20 -6.14 2.54
C SER A 210 -17.05 -6.97 1.98
N HIS A 211 -17.28 -8.21 1.55
CA HIS A 211 -16.24 -9.15 1.08
C HIS A 211 -16.42 -9.63 -0.36
N GLN A 212 -17.49 -9.19 -1.05
CA GLN A 212 -17.75 -9.58 -2.44
C GLN A 212 -16.62 -9.25 -3.42
N PRO A 213 -15.86 -8.15 -3.29
CA PRO A 213 -14.74 -7.88 -4.19
C PRO A 213 -13.73 -9.03 -4.34
N TRP A 214 -13.31 -9.64 -3.22
CA TRP A 214 -12.35 -10.75 -3.25
C TRP A 214 -12.96 -12.03 -3.79
N TRP A 215 -14.28 -12.19 -3.73
CA TRP A 215 -14.97 -13.28 -4.39
C TRP A 215 -15.01 -13.13 -5.91
N LEU A 216 -15.23 -11.91 -6.39
CA LEU A 216 -15.19 -11.59 -7.82
C LEU A 216 -13.77 -11.75 -8.41
N LEU A 217 -12.73 -11.63 -7.58
CA LEU A 217 -11.33 -11.92 -7.91
C LEU A 217 -10.93 -13.39 -7.72
N GLN A 218 -11.86 -14.29 -7.38
CA GLN A 218 -11.61 -15.71 -7.09
C GLN A 218 -10.69 -15.97 -5.87
N ASN A 219 -10.50 -14.99 -4.99
CA ASN A 219 -9.66 -15.12 -3.80
C ASN A 219 -10.38 -15.83 -2.65
N MET A 220 -11.70 -15.68 -2.55
CA MET A 220 -12.46 -16.32 -1.49
C MET A 220 -13.90 -16.60 -1.91
N SER A 221 -14.57 -17.46 -1.18
CA SER A 221 -16.02 -17.62 -1.26
C SER A 221 -16.56 -17.91 0.13
N GLY A 222 -17.80 -17.51 0.41
CA GLY A 222 -18.40 -17.61 1.73
C GLY A 222 -17.66 -16.79 2.81
N TYR A 223 -18.25 -15.68 3.26
CA TYR A 223 -17.91 -15.03 4.53
C TYR A 223 -18.99 -14.01 4.89
N GLY A 224 -19.38 -13.93 6.16
CA GLY A 224 -20.43 -13.02 6.63
C GLY A 224 -21.85 -13.32 6.12
N GLY A 225 -22.03 -14.39 5.34
CA GLY A 225 -23.32 -14.87 4.82
C GLY A 225 -24.07 -15.81 5.79
N PRO A 226 -25.18 -16.43 5.34
CA PRO A 226 -25.79 -16.29 4.02
C PRO A 226 -26.49 -14.94 3.85
N THR A 227 -26.48 -14.42 2.62
CA THR A 227 -27.27 -13.22 2.26
C THR A 227 -28.75 -13.58 2.10
N SER A 228 -29.66 -12.71 2.54
CA SER A 228 -31.10 -12.88 2.35
C SER A 228 -31.52 -12.68 0.89
N PRO A 229 -32.63 -13.30 0.44
CA PRO A 229 -33.24 -12.98 -0.85
C PRO A 229 -33.53 -11.48 -1.02
N GLU A 230 -33.95 -10.81 0.06
CA GLU A 230 -34.25 -9.38 0.07
C GLU A 230 -32.99 -8.54 -0.20
N LEU A 231 -31.87 -8.85 0.45
CA LEU A 231 -30.59 -8.16 0.22
C LEU A 231 -30.10 -8.36 -1.21
N ILE A 232 -30.18 -9.60 -1.74
CA ILE A 232 -29.84 -9.90 -3.14
C ILE A 232 -30.72 -9.09 -4.10
N ALA A 233 -32.03 -9.03 -3.86
CA ALA A 233 -32.95 -8.25 -4.69
C ALA A 233 -32.66 -6.74 -4.61
N GLN A 234 -32.39 -6.20 -3.43
CA GLN A 234 -32.02 -4.80 -3.23
C GLN A 234 -30.75 -4.44 -3.98
N ARG A 235 -29.72 -5.29 -3.93
CA ARG A 235 -28.45 -5.04 -4.63
C ARG A 235 -28.54 -5.26 -6.13
N ALA A 236 -29.37 -6.18 -6.61
CA ALA A 236 -29.69 -6.30 -8.03
C ALA A 236 -30.37 -5.03 -8.57
N GLU A 237 -31.35 -4.48 -7.84
CA GLU A 237 -32.00 -3.23 -8.21
C GLU A 237 -31.02 -2.04 -8.16
N LEU A 238 -30.17 -1.97 -7.12
CA LEU A 238 -29.12 -0.96 -7.04
C LEU A 238 -28.18 -1.03 -8.26
N GLY A 239 -27.66 -2.22 -8.58
CA GLY A 239 -26.81 -2.45 -9.75
C GLY A 239 -27.46 -1.99 -11.06
N ARG A 240 -28.73 -2.36 -11.26
CA ARG A 240 -29.52 -1.92 -12.42
C ARG A 240 -29.66 -0.40 -12.50
N ARG A 241 -29.87 0.28 -11.38
CA ARG A 241 -29.95 1.75 -11.33
C ARG A 241 -28.61 2.42 -11.64
N ILE A 242 -27.52 1.89 -11.10
CA ILE A 242 -26.16 2.37 -11.36
C ILE A 242 -25.85 2.27 -12.86
N THR A 243 -25.99 1.08 -13.45
CA THR A 243 -25.67 0.89 -14.87
C THR A 243 -26.56 1.72 -15.79
N THR A 244 -27.84 1.91 -15.42
CA THR A 244 -28.77 2.76 -16.17
C THR A 244 -28.31 4.21 -16.12
N ARG A 245 -27.97 4.75 -14.95
CA ARG A 245 -27.50 6.13 -14.83
C ARG A 245 -26.17 6.37 -15.55
N LEU A 246 -25.25 5.41 -15.53
CA LEU A 246 -24.01 5.53 -16.29
C LEU A 246 -24.32 5.69 -17.79
N ARG A 247 -25.19 4.82 -18.35
CA ARG A 247 -25.61 4.91 -19.76
C ARG A 247 -26.34 6.21 -20.09
N GLU A 248 -27.25 6.67 -19.21
CA GLU A 248 -27.94 7.97 -19.36
C GLU A 248 -26.95 9.14 -19.46
N LEU A 249 -25.80 9.06 -18.79
CA LEU A 249 -24.77 10.09 -18.84
C LEU A 249 -23.79 9.93 -20.01
N GLY A 250 -23.96 8.91 -20.85
CA GLY A 250 -23.00 8.56 -21.90
C GLY A 250 -21.72 7.89 -21.38
N MET A 251 -21.75 7.38 -20.14
CA MET A 251 -20.68 6.57 -19.54
C MET A 251 -20.95 5.08 -19.73
N ARG A 252 -19.90 4.27 -19.69
CA ARG A 252 -19.93 2.82 -19.87
C ARG A 252 -19.80 2.12 -18.52
N PRO A 253 -20.79 1.30 -18.11
CA PRO A 253 -20.59 0.38 -17.00
C PRO A 253 -19.58 -0.69 -17.42
N VAL A 254 -18.52 -0.86 -16.63
CA VAL A 254 -17.60 -1.99 -16.72
C VAL A 254 -18.08 -3.03 -15.71
N LEU A 255 -18.51 -4.20 -16.18
CA LEU A 255 -19.09 -5.25 -15.32
C LEU A 255 -18.08 -6.38 -15.09
N PRO A 256 -18.16 -7.14 -13.98
CA PRO A 256 -17.40 -8.38 -13.84
C PRO A 256 -17.73 -9.35 -14.97
N GLY A 257 -16.71 -9.92 -15.62
CA GLY A 257 -16.88 -10.99 -16.60
C GLY A 257 -16.78 -12.38 -15.96
N TYR A 258 -17.00 -13.42 -16.77
CA TYR A 258 -16.93 -14.80 -16.32
C TYR A 258 -15.67 -15.51 -16.84
N PHE A 259 -14.88 -16.03 -15.90
CA PHE A 259 -13.62 -16.71 -16.18
C PHE A 259 -13.44 -18.00 -15.35
N GLY A 260 -14.56 -18.61 -14.93
CA GLY A 260 -14.59 -19.99 -14.42
C GLY A 260 -14.83 -20.16 -12.93
N THR A 261 -15.31 -19.14 -12.21
CA THR A 261 -15.55 -19.24 -10.76
C THR A 261 -16.75 -20.15 -10.45
N VAL A 262 -16.54 -21.27 -9.76
CA VAL A 262 -17.60 -22.18 -9.34
C VAL A 262 -17.43 -22.67 -7.89
N PRO A 263 -18.52 -23.09 -7.20
CA PRO A 263 -18.43 -23.69 -5.87
C PRO A 263 -17.84 -25.10 -5.91
N ASP A 264 -17.50 -25.62 -4.73
CA ASP A 264 -17.12 -27.01 -4.57
C ASP A 264 -18.19 -27.98 -5.10
N GLY A 265 -17.72 -29.11 -5.62
CA GLY A 265 -18.58 -30.19 -6.12
C GLY A 265 -19.39 -29.81 -7.36
N PHE A 266 -19.01 -28.75 -8.08
CA PHE A 266 -19.67 -28.35 -9.32
C PHE A 266 -19.63 -29.46 -10.37
N ALA A 267 -18.48 -30.12 -10.53
CA ALA A 267 -18.31 -31.21 -11.48
C ALA A 267 -19.18 -32.45 -11.19
N ALA A 268 -19.46 -32.72 -9.91
CA ALA A 268 -20.34 -33.83 -9.52
C ALA A 268 -21.81 -33.60 -9.91
N ARG A 269 -22.23 -32.33 -10.03
CA ARG A 269 -23.60 -31.93 -10.41
C ARG A 269 -23.76 -31.72 -11.91
N ASN A 270 -22.66 -31.46 -12.63
CA ASN A 270 -22.68 -31.04 -14.02
C ASN A 270 -21.79 -31.97 -14.87
N PRO A 271 -22.37 -33.02 -15.49
CA PRO A 271 -21.62 -33.96 -16.31
C PRO A 271 -20.79 -33.28 -17.40
N GLY A 272 -19.52 -33.69 -17.53
CA GLY A 272 -18.58 -33.09 -18.49
C GLY A 272 -17.84 -31.84 -17.97
N ALA A 273 -18.18 -31.33 -16.79
CA ALA A 273 -17.40 -30.29 -16.15
C ALA A 273 -16.12 -30.87 -15.51
N ARG A 274 -15.05 -30.08 -15.57
CA ARG A 274 -13.78 -30.34 -14.89
C ARG A 274 -13.42 -29.13 -14.06
N THR A 275 -13.14 -29.31 -12.77
CA THR A 275 -12.66 -28.24 -11.89
C THR A 275 -11.23 -28.46 -11.46
N VAL A 276 -10.51 -27.37 -11.26
CA VAL A 276 -9.15 -27.32 -10.71
C VAL A 276 -9.24 -26.64 -9.33
N PRO A 277 -8.92 -27.34 -8.23
CA PRO A 277 -8.89 -26.75 -6.90
C PRO A 277 -7.89 -25.61 -6.80
N GLN A 278 -8.28 -24.49 -6.20
CA GLN A 278 -7.45 -23.29 -6.12
C GLN A 278 -6.74 -23.10 -4.77
N GLY A 279 -6.97 -23.98 -3.80
CA GLY A 279 -6.34 -23.89 -2.47
C GLY A 279 -6.90 -22.73 -1.64
N THR A 280 -6.01 -21.95 -1.01
CA THR A 280 -6.38 -20.87 -0.09
C THR A 280 -5.71 -19.55 -0.45
N TRP A 281 -6.36 -18.43 -0.16
CA TRP A 281 -5.80 -17.08 -0.18
C TRP A 281 -5.98 -16.47 1.21
N SER A 282 -4.88 -16.04 1.83
CA SER A 282 -4.89 -15.42 3.16
C SER A 282 -5.73 -16.18 4.20
N GLY A 283 -5.61 -17.51 4.24
CA GLY A 283 -6.35 -18.38 5.17
C GLY A 283 -7.82 -18.67 4.81
N LEU A 284 -8.36 -18.06 3.76
CA LEU A 284 -9.70 -18.38 3.23
C LEU A 284 -9.61 -19.34 2.05
N LYS A 285 -10.62 -20.21 1.92
CA LYS A 285 -10.72 -21.13 0.80
C LYS A 285 -11.08 -20.38 -0.49
N ARG A 286 -10.29 -20.61 -1.55
CA ARG A 286 -10.61 -20.12 -2.89
C ARG A 286 -11.71 -20.99 -3.52
N PRO A 287 -12.61 -20.43 -4.33
CA PRO A 287 -13.53 -21.21 -5.16
C PRO A 287 -12.76 -22.05 -6.18
N ASP A 288 -13.34 -23.18 -6.57
CA ASP A 288 -12.80 -24.04 -7.63
C ASP A 288 -12.82 -23.31 -8.99
N TRP A 289 -11.85 -23.63 -9.84
CA TRP A 289 -11.76 -23.07 -11.19
C TRP A 289 -12.29 -24.06 -12.23
N LEU A 290 -13.36 -23.70 -12.93
CA LEU A 290 -13.92 -24.48 -14.04
C LEU A 290 -13.01 -24.38 -15.27
N ASP A 291 -12.47 -25.52 -15.71
CA ASP A 291 -11.53 -25.60 -16.84
C ASP A 291 -12.15 -24.96 -18.11
N PRO A 292 -11.58 -23.84 -18.60
CA PRO A 292 -12.13 -23.12 -19.74
C PRO A 292 -12.19 -23.91 -21.05
N ARG A 293 -11.46 -25.03 -21.16
CA ARG A 293 -11.44 -25.88 -22.36
C ARG A 293 -12.70 -26.75 -22.49
N THR A 294 -13.52 -26.85 -21.45
CA THR A 294 -14.71 -27.72 -21.43
C THR A 294 -15.92 -27.07 -22.10
N GLU A 295 -16.81 -27.88 -22.70
CA GLU A 295 -18.09 -27.39 -23.22
C GLU A 295 -18.99 -26.82 -22.11
N VAL A 296 -18.89 -27.38 -20.90
CA VAL A 296 -19.64 -26.88 -19.74
C VAL A 296 -19.20 -25.46 -19.38
N PHE A 297 -17.91 -25.11 -19.49
CA PHE A 297 -17.48 -23.73 -19.31
C PHE A 297 -18.20 -22.77 -20.26
N ALA A 298 -18.28 -23.11 -21.54
CA ALA A 298 -18.98 -22.28 -22.52
C ALA A 298 -20.48 -22.13 -22.20
N ALA A 299 -21.14 -23.20 -21.77
CA ALA A 299 -22.54 -23.17 -21.36
C ALA A 299 -22.77 -22.29 -20.11
N VAL A 300 -21.89 -22.40 -19.11
CA VAL A 300 -21.95 -21.60 -17.88
C VAL A 300 -21.68 -20.12 -18.18
N ALA A 301 -20.66 -19.82 -18.99
CA ALA A 301 -20.36 -18.45 -19.42
C ALA A 301 -21.55 -17.81 -20.17
N ALA A 302 -22.16 -18.53 -21.11
CA ALA A 302 -23.34 -18.05 -21.83
C ALA A 302 -24.52 -17.78 -20.89
N ALA A 303 -24.75 -18.64 -19.90
CA ALA A 303 -25.79 -18.43 -18.89
C ALA A 303 -25.49 -17.23 -17.97
N PHE A 304 -24.24 -17.07 -17.54
CA PHE A 304 -23.79 -15.94 -16.73
C PHE A 304 -24.07 -14.62 -17.45
N TYR A 305 -23.60 -14.46 -18.68
CA TYR A 305 -23.77 -13.23 -19.44
C TYR A 305 -25.25 -12.95 -19.77
N ARG A 306 -26.06 -13.99 -20.00
CA ARG A 306 -27.51 -13.85 -20.16
C ARG A 306 -28.18 -13.32 -18.89
N HIS A 307 -27.90 -13.91 -17.73
CA HIS A 307 -28.47 -13.43 -16.47
C HIS A 307 -27.98 -12.04 -16.09
N GLN A 308 -26.71 -11.74 -16.33
CA GLN A 308 -26.14 -10.41 -16.12
C GLN A 308 -26.84 -9.36 -16.98
N GLN A 309 -27.05 -9.64 -18.28
CA GLN A 309 -27.78 -8.72 -19.16
C GLN A 309 -29.24 -8.52 -18.73
N GLN A 310 -29.92 -9.59 -18.30
CA GLN A 310 -31.30 -9.50 -17.82
C GLN A 310 -31.43 -8.64 -16.55
N LEU A 311 -30.45 -8.71 -15.65
CA LEU A 311 -30.49 -8.00 -14.36
C LEU A 311 -29.94 -6.57 -14.45
N LEU A 312 -28.80 -6.39 -15.12
CA LEU A 312 -28.02 -5.15 -15.10
C LEU A 312 -28.09 -4.37 -16.42
N GLY A 313 -28.76 -4.92 -17.44
CA GLY A 313 -28.88 -4.32 -18.76
C GLY A 313 -27.64 -4.51 -19.64
N PRO A 314 -27.57 -3.81 -20.79
CA PRO A 314 -26.46 -3.92 -21.73
C PRO A 314 -25.17 -3.30 -21.17
N ALA A 315 -24.05 -3.91 -21.55
CA ALA A 315 -22.69 -3.48 -21.23
C ALA A 315 -21.73 -4.08 -22.27
N ASP A 316 -20.65 -3.35 -22.55
CA ASP A 316 -19.67 -3.67 -23.60
C ASP A 316 -18.26 -3.86 -23.04
N HIS A 317 -18.03 -3.57 -21.75
CA HIS A 317 -16.73 -3.68 -21.10
C HIS A 317 -16.83 -4.65 -19.93
N PHE A 318 -15.93 -5.64 -19.89
CA PHE A 318 -15.95 -6.69 -18.90
C PHE A 318 -14.59 -6.84 -18.25
N LYS A 319 -14.57 -6.72 -16.93
CA LYS A 319 -13.34 -6.85 -16.14
C LYS A 319 -13.14 -8.30 -15.70
N MET A 320 -12.00 -8.89 -16.06
CA MET A 320 -11.65 -10.28 -15.75
C MET A 320 -10.15 -10.40 -15.51
N ASP A 321 -9.78 -10.94 -14.35
CA ASP A 321 -8.38 -11.05 -13.88
C ASP A 321 -8.06 -12.53 -13.59
N LEU A 322 -7.65 -13.25 -14.63
CA LEU A 322 -7.40 -14.69 -14.56
C LEU A 322 -6.16 -14.97 -13.68
N LEU A 323 -6.30 -15.85 -12.67
CA LEU A 323 -5.23 -16.20 -11.71
C LEU A 323 -4.70 -14.99 -10.90
N HIS A 324 -5.60 -14.09 -10.50
CA HIS A 324 -5.27 -12.94 -9.66
C HIS A 324 -4.72 -13.36 -8.28
N GLU A 325 -3.57 -12.78 -7.91
CA GLU A 325 -2.84 -13.00 -6.64
C GLU A 325 -2.70 -14.48 -6.24
N GLY A 326 -2.40 -15.32 -7.25
CA GLY A 326 -2.17 -16.75 -7.07
C GLY A 326 -3.22 -17.59 -7.80
N GLY A 327 -3.67 -18.66 -7.15
CA GLY A 327 -4.36 -19.75 -7.84
C GLY A 327 -3.38 -20.69 -8.53
N ASP A 328 -3.88 -21.85 -8.93
CA ASP A 328 -3.10 -22.91 -9.57
C ASP A 328 -3.82 -23.33 -10.85
N PRO A 329 -3.21 -23.14 -12.04
CA PRO A 329 -3.82 -23.62 -13.27
C PRO A 329 -3.83 -25.15 -13.37
N GLY A 330 -3.11 -25.86 -12.49
CA GLY A 330 -2.93 -27.31 -12.57
C GLY A 330 -2.28 -27.69 -13.91
N ASP A 331 -2.94 -28.57 -14.66
CA ASP A 331 -2.53 -28.98 -16.01
C ASP A 331 -3.24 -28.19 -17.12
N VAL A 332 -3.97 -27.11 -16.81
CA VAL A 332 -4.63 -26.26 -17.81
C VAL A 332 -3.60 -25.28 -18.38
N PRO A 333 -3.29 -25.32 -19.69
CA PRO A 333 -2.37 -24.35 -20.30
C PRO A 333 -2.99 -22.95 -20.29
N VAL A 334 -2.33 -21.99 -19.62
CA VAL A 334 -2.81 -20.60 -19.49
C VAL A 334 -3.13 -19.95 -20.84
N PRO A 335 -2.30 -20.10 -21.91
CA PRO A 335 -2.63 -19.57 -23.24
C PRO A 335 -3.95 -20.11 -23.82
N GLU A 336 -4.23 -21.40 -23.62
CA GLU A 336 -5.47 -22.02 -24.11
C GLU A 336 -6.67 -21.56 -23.28
N ALA A 337 -6.51 -21.49 -21.96
CA ALA A 337 -7.53 -20.96 -21.06
C ALA A 337 -7.90 -19.52 -21.43
N ALA A 338 -6.91 -18.66 -21.67
CA ALA A 338 -7.11 -17.26 -22.05
C ALA A 338 -7.92 -17.13 -23.35
N ARG A 339 -7.56 -17.89 -24.39
CA ARG A 339 -8.31 -17.94 -25.66
C ARG A 339 -9.74 -18.44 -25.48
N ALA A 340 -9.95 -19.43 -24.61
CA ALA A 340 -11.28 -19.96 -24.35
C ALA A 340 -12.17 -18.97 -23.58
N VAL A 341 -11.61 -18.27 -22.58
CA VAL A 341 -12.27 -17.17 -21.85
C VAL A 341 -12.64 -16.05 -22.82
N GLU A 342 -11.69 -15.61 -23.65
CA GLU A 342 -11.93 -14.59 -24.68
C GLU A 342 -13.03 -15.02 -25.66
N LYS A 343 -12.94 -16.25 -26.18
CA LYS A 343 -13.95 -16.80 -27.09
C LYS A 343 -15.33 -16.82 -26.45
N ALA A 344 -15.44 -17.25 -25.19
CA ALA A 344 -16.71 -17.28 -24.48
C ALA A 344 -17.30 -15.88 -24.30
N LEU A 345 -16.48 -14.89 -23.91
CA LEU A 345 -16.89 -13.50 -23.83
C LEU A 345 -17.40 -12.99 -25.19
N ARG A 346 -16.60 -13.12 -26.25
CA ARG A 346 -16.93 -12.63 -27.60
C ARG A 346 -18.15 -13.34 -28.20
N THR A 347 -18.37 -14.61 -27.85
CA THR A 347 -19.57 -15.35 -28.27
C THR A 347 -20.83 -14.80 -27.60
N ALA A 348 -20.78 -14.55 -26.28
CA ALA A 348 -21.93 -14.06 -25.54
C ALA A 348 -22.18 -12.56 -25.76
N ARG A 349 -21.11 -11.79 -26.00
CA ARG A 349 -21.10 -10.33 -26.14
C ARG A 349 -20.20 -9.93 -27.32
N PRO A 350 -20.72 -10.00 -28.56
CA PRO A 350 -19.99 -9.57 -29.74
C PRO A 350 -19.51 -8.12 -29.60
N GLY A 351 -18.21 -7.88 -29.84
CA GLY A 351 -17.60 -6.54 -29.75
C GLY A 351 -17.20 -6.08 -28.34
N ALA A 352 -17.36 -6.93 -27.32
CA ALA A 352 -16.97 -6.61 -25.97
C ALA A 352 -15.45 -6.37 -25.82
N THR A 353 -15.09 -5.42 -24.95
CA THR A 353 -13.72 -5.17 -24.51
C THR A 353 -13.44 -5.94 -23.22
N TRP A 354 -12.38 -6.75 -23.23
CA TRP A 354 -11.81 -7.36 -22.03
C TRP A 354 -10.92 -6.34 -21.32
N VAL A 355 -11.38 -5.85 -20.17
CA VAL A 355 -10.61 -4.99 -19.27
C VAL A 355 -9.84 -5.86 -18.27
N ILE A 356 -8.53 -5.64 -18.11
CA ILE A 356 -7.68 -6.43 -17.21
C ILE A 356 -6.76 -5.52 -16.37
N LEU A 357 -6.56 -5.86 -15.10
CA LEU A 357 -5.77 -5.08 -14.16
C LEU A 357 -4.26 -5.29 -14.38
N GLY A 358 -3.53 -4.20 -14.59
CA GLY A 358 -2.07 -4.20 -14.46
C GLY A 358 -1.67 -4.08 -12.98
N TRP A 359 -1.35 -5.20 -12.34
CA TRP A 359 -0.96 -5.30 -10.92
C TRP A 359 0.00 -6.47 -10.71
N GLN A 360 1.18 -6.19 -10.15
CA GLN A 360 2.26 -7.19 -9.93
C GLN A 360 2.54 -7.97 -11.23
N ASP A 361 2.42 -9.30 -11.19
CA ASP A 361 2.64 -10.20 -12.33
C ASP A 361 1.37 -10.39 -13.20
N ASN A 362 0.27 -9.71 -12.88
CA ASN A 362 -0.96 -9.72 -13.67
C ASN A 362 -1.05 -8.48 -14.58
N PRO A 363 -1.48 -8.63 -15.85
CA PRO A 363 -1.65 -9.89 -16.56
C PRO A 363 -0.31 -10.59 -16.84
N ARG A 364 -0.33 -11.93 -16.79
CA ARG A 364 0.83 -12.73 -17.16
C ARG A 364 1.16 -12.55 -18.65
N ARG A 365 2.45 -12.60 -18.98
CA ARG A 365 2.88 -12.38 -20.36
C ARG A 365 2.39 -13.46 -21.34
N ASP A 366 2.42 -14.72 -20.93
CA ASP A 366 1.92 -15.87 -21.70
C ASP A 366 0.42 -15.79 -22.00
N LEU A 367 -0.36 -15.14 -21.12
CA LEU A 367 -1.76 -14.80 -21.36
C LEU A 367 -1.89 -13.72 -22.44
N LEU A 368 -1.15 -12.61 -22.31
CA LEU A 368 -1.21 -11.50 -23.27
C LEU A 368 -0.80 -11.91 -24.68
N ASP A 369 0.23 -12.75 -24.81
CA ASP A 369 0.72 -13.23 -26.10
C ASP A 369 -0.27 -14.21 -26.77
N ALA A 370 -1.25 -14.74 -26.03
CA ALA A 370 -2.19 -15.74 -26.51
C ALA A 370 -3.51 -15.19 -27.06
N VAL A 371 -3.91 -13.99 -26.63
CA VAL A 371 -5.22 -13.38 -26.92
C VAL A 371 -5.12 -12.25 -27.94
N ASP A 372 -6.24 -11.90 -28.56
CA ASP A 372 -6.30 -10.77 -29.50
C ASP A 372 -6.31 -9.42 -28.76
N HIS A 373 -5.37 -8.55 -29.12
CA HIS A 373 -5.16 -7.25 -28.47
C HIS A 373 -6.21 -6.21 -28.87
N ASP A 374 -6.90 -6.36 -30.01
CA ASP A 374 -7.78 -5.32 -30.57
C ASP A 374 -9.00 -5.01 -29.68
N ARG A 375 -9.34 -5.93 -28.75
CA ARG A 375 -10.45 -5.77 -27.80
C ARG A 375 -10.02 -6.02 -26.36
N MET A 376 -8.76 -5.73 -26.05
CA MET A 376 -8.24 -5.78 -24.68
C MET A 376 -7.80 -4.37 -24.24
N LEU A 377 -8.07 -4.05 -22.97
CA LEU A 377 -7.62 -2.82 -22.32
C LEU A 377 -6.97 -3.16 -20.98
N ILE A 378 -5.70 -2.81 -20.83
CA ILE A 378 -5.02 -2.88 -19.54
C ILE A 378 -5.31 -1.60 -18.75
N VAL A 379 -5.91 -1.72 -17.58
CA VAL A 379 -5.99 -0.62 -16.61
C VAL A 379 -4.77 -0.73 -15.68
N ASP A 380 -3.73 0.06 -15.96
CA ASP A 380 -2.42 -0.09 -15.32
C ASP A 380 -2.38 0.61 -13.96
N GLY A 381 -2.36 -0.15 -12.87
CA GLY A 381 -2.37 0.42 -11.51
C GLY A 381 -1.02 0.95 -11.03
N LEU A 382 0.05 0.79 -11.81
CA LEU A 382 1.43 0.96 -11.37
C LEU A 382 2.23 1.94 -12.24
N SER A 383 1.58 2.69 -13.14
CA SER A 383 2.27 3.59 -14.08
C SER A 383 3.13 4.66 -13.38
N ASP A 384 2.80 4.98 -12.13
CA ASP A 384 3.49 5.93 -11.27
C ASP A 384 4.54 5.30 -10.33
N LEU A 385 4.99 4.07 -10.58
CA LEU A 385 6.14 3.50 -9.87
C LEU A 385 7.46 3.76 -10.59
N ASP A 386 8.52 4.05 -9.84
CA ASP A 386 9.86 4.31 -10.37
C ASP A 386 10.48 3.12 -11.11
N THR A 387 10.04 1.90 -10.80
CA THR A 387 10.44 0.66 -11.48
C THR A 387 9.82 0.50 -12.87
N VAL A 388 8.73 1.22 -13.16
CA VAL A 388 8.03 1.13 -14.43
C VAL A 388 8.62 2.15 -15.41
N THR A 389 9.28 1.63 -16.45
CA THR A 389 10.05 2.43 -17.40
C THR A 389 9.53 2.35 -18.84
N ASP A 390 8.93 1.22 -19.25
CA ASP A 390 8.55 0.96 -20.63
C ASP A 390 7.35 0.01 -20.73
N ARG A 391 6.15 0.58 -20.75
CA ARG A 391 4.90 -0.18 -20.77
C ARG A 391 4.59 -0.82 -22.11
N GLU A 392 5.09 -0.29 -23.21
CA GLU A 392 4.88 -0.88 -24.53
C GLU A 392 5.58 -2.23 -24.62
N ARG A 393 6.78 -2.33 -24.05
CA ARG A 393 7.48 -3.62 -23.91
C ARG A 393 6.77 -4.53 -22.92
N ASP A 394 6.48 -4.05 -21.71
CA ASP A 394 5.88 -4.87 -20.65
C ASP A 394 4.54 -5.50 -21.10
N TRP A 395 3.69 -4.68 -21.72
CA TRP A 395 2.35 -5.08 -22.18
C TRP A 395 2.33 -5.67 -23.59
N GLY A 396 3.46 -5.72 -24.30
CA GLY A 396 3.55 -6.42 -25.57
C GLY A 396 2.70 -5.84 -26.69
N GLY A 397 2.39 -4.54 -26.64
CA GLY A 397 1.58 -3.84 -27.63
C GLY A 397 0.09 -3.72 -27.31
N VAL A 398 -0.39 -4.34 -26.23
CA VAL A 398 -1.80 -4.21 -25.77
C VAL A 398 -2.10 -2.75 -25.39
N PRO A 399 -3.25 -2.19 -25.83
CA PRO A 399 -3.68 -0.86 -25.40
C PRO A 399 -3.83 -0.76 -23.87
N TYR A 400 -3.34 0.32 -23.28
CA TYR A 400 -3.39 0.52 -21.84
C TYR A 400 -3.83 1.93 -21.43
N ALA A 401 -4.40 2.03 -20.23
CA ALA A 401 -4.72 3.29 -19.57
C ALA A 401 -3.68 3.58 -18.49
N PHE A 402 -3.03 4.75 -18.56
CA PHE A 402 -2.09 5.21 -17.54
C PHE A 402 -2.81 5.36 -16.20
N GLY A 403 -2.34 4.70 -15.17
CA GLY A 403 -3.09 4.63 -13.92
C GLY A 403 -2.26 4.71 -12.65
N SER A 404 -3.01 4.76 -11.55
CA SER A 404 -2.49 4.79 -10.19
C SER A 404 -3.49 4.11 -9.26
N ILE A 405 -2.96 3.40 -8.27
CA ILE A 405 -3.67 2.96 -7.06
C ILE A 405 -3.19 3.85 -5.91
N PRO A 406 -3.79 5.03 -5.70
CA PRO A 406 -3.29 5.99 -4.72
C PRO A 406 -3.67 5.63 -3.27
N ASN A 407 -4.61 4.70 -3.08
CA ASN A 407 -5.08 4.27 -1.77
C ASN A 407 -5.26 2.75 -1.74
N PHE A 408 -4.90 2.15 -0.60
CA PHE A 408 -4.94 0.72 -0.33
C PHE A 408 -5.69 0.48 0.99
N GLY A 409 -6.59 -0.50 1.04
CA GLY A 409 -7.43 -0.87 2.20
C GLY A 409 -8.46 0.18 2.63
N GLY A 410 -8.55 1.31 1.93
CA GLY A 410 -9.21 2.50 2.47
C GLY A 410 -8.53 3.06 3.71
N ARG A 411 -7.23 2.76 3.89
CA ARG A 411 -6.43 3.29 4.98
C ARG A 411 -6.54 4.80 5.02
N THR A 412 -6.61 5.37 6.23
CA THR A 412 -6.73 6.82 6.39
C THR A 412 -5.35 7.45 6.24
N THR A 413 -4.90 7.51 4.99
CA THR A 413 -3.62 8.08 4.57
C THR A 413 -3.86 9.35 3.75
N LEU A 414 -2.83 10.18 3.64
CA LEU A 414 -2.85 11.37 2.78
C LEU A 414 -1.61 11.33 1.88
N GLY A 415 -1.81 11.31 0.56
CA GLY A 415 -0.73 11.48 -0.40
C GLY A 415 -0.80 10.64 -1.68
N ALA A 416 -0.03 11.07 -2.69
CA ALA A 416 0.08 10.41 -4.00
C ALA A 416 1.34 10.88 -4.76
N LYS A 417 1.80 10.12 -5.76
CA LYS A 417 2.96 10.48 -6.61
C LYS A 417 2.60 11.46 -7.74
N THR A 418 2.01 12.60 -7.39
CA THR A 418 1.55 13.61 -8.38
C THR A 418 2.66 14.17 -9.28
N HIS A 419 3.91 14.14 -8.80
CA HIS A 419 5.10 14.53 -9.56
C HIS A 419 5.32 13.62 -10.77
N LEU A 420 5.21 12.31 -10.59
CA LEU A 420 5.35 11.34 -11.69
C LEU A 420 4.17 11.39 -12.65
N TRP A 421 2.96 11.67 -12.17
CA TRP A 421 1.82 11.85 -13.07
C TRP A 421 2.03 13.04 -14.02
N ALA A 422 2.47 14.18 -13.46
CA ALA A 422 2.71 15.40 -14.22
C ALA A 422 3.89 15.25 -15.20
N GLU A 423 4.91 14.49 -14.83
CA GLU A 423 6.09 14.22 -15.65
C GLU A 423 5.80 13.21 -16.77
N ARG A 424 5.19 12.07 -16.43
CA ARG A 424 5.13 10.89 -17.32
C ARG A 424 3.94 10.89 -18.24
N PHE A 425 2.77 11.31 -17.78
CA PHE A 425 1.53 11.08 -18.52
C PHE A 425 1.59 11.64 -19.95
N THR A 426 1.93 12.93 -20.10
CA THR A 426 2.05 13.54 -21.43
C THR A 426 3.24 12.98 -22.21
N ALA A 427 4.36 12.69 -21.56
CA ALA A 427 5.52 12.10 -22.22
C ALA A 427 5.21 10.70 -22.80
N TRP A 428 4.42 9.89 -22.10
CA TRP A 428 4.02 8.56 -22.55
C TRP A 428 2.88 8.61 -23.56
N ARG A 429 1.95 9.55 -23.42
CA ARG A 429 0.86 9.76 -24.38
C ARG A 429 1.40 10.22 -25.74
N ASP A 430 2.35 11.15 -25.74
CA ASP A 430 2.77 11.87 -26.95
C ASP A 430 3.97 11.21 -27.67
N LYS A 431 4.56 10.15 -27.12
CA LYS A 431 5.69 9.47 -27.77
C LYS A 431 5.26 8.70 -29.03
N PRO A 432 6.14 8.59 -30.05
CA PRO A 432 5.87 7.80 -31.25
C PRO A 432 5.52 6.34 -30.91
N GLY A 433 4.45 5.83 -31.53
CA GLY A 433 4.01 4.43 -31.34
C GLY A 433 3.38 4.13 -29.97
N SER A 434 3.03 5.16 -29.18
CA SER A 434 2.37 4.96 -27.88
C SER A 434 1.13 4.08 -27.98
N ARG A 435 0.98 3.18 -27.02
CA ARG A 435 -0.23 2.36 -26.81
C ARG A 435 -1.08 2.86 -25.64
N LEU A 436 -0.75 4.03 -25.09
CA LEU A 436 -1.54 4.70 -24.06
C LEU A 436 -2.81 5.28 -24.71
N VAL A 437 -3.96 4.72 -24.33
CA VAL A 437 -5.28 5.09 -24.87
C VAL A 437 -6.23 5.64 -23.80
N GLY A 438 -5.74 5.84 -22.58
CA GLY A 438 -6.58 6.32 -21.49
C GLY A 438 -5.90 6.64 -20.17
N THR A 439 -6.74 6.91 -19.18
CA THR A 439 -6.37 7.07 -17.76
C THR A 439 -7.16 6.12 -16.88
N ALA A 440 -6.55 5.57 -15.82
CA ALA A 440 -7.21 4.67 -14.86
C ALA A 440 -6.96 5.12 -13.41
N TYR A 441 -7.98 5.68 -12.74
CA TYR A 441 -7.88 6.05 -11.32
C TYR A 441 -8.53 4.97 -10.44
N MET A 442 -7.71 4.15 -9.79
CA MET A 442 -8.16 2.89 -9.20
C MET A 442 -7.82 2.80 -7.70
N PRO A 443 -8.36 3.69 -6.85
CA PRO A 443 -8.15 3.56 -5.42
C PRO A 443 -8.90 2.34 -4.87
N GLU A 444 -8.26 1.57 -3.98
CA GLU A 444 -8.96 0.50 -3.25
C GLU A 444 -10.07 1.03 -2.34
N ALA A 445 -10.04 2.32 -1.94
CA ALA A 445 -11.23 3.01 -1.47
C ALA A 445 -11.31 4.44 -2.02
N ALA A 446 -12.47 4.81 -2.55
CA ALA A 446 -12.75 6.15 -3.04
C ALA A 446 -13.00 7.15 -1.88
N GLU A 447 -13.24 8.41 -2.24
CA GLU A 447 -13.57 9.50 -1.29
C GLU A 447 -12.44 9.87 -0.31
N ARG A 448 -11.20 9.69 -0.76
CA ARG A 448 -9.97 10.14 -0.10
C ARG A 448 -9.19 11.08 -1.01
N ASP A 449 -8.23 11.81 -0.47
CA ASP A 449 -7.28 12.62 -1.25
C ASP A 449 -7.92 13.47 -2.38
N PRO A 450 -8.82 14.42 -2.07
CA PRO A 450 -9.58 15.14 -3.09
C PRO A 450 -8.72 15.92 -4.09
N ALA A 451 -7.48 16.31 -3.74
CA ALA A 451 -6.56 16.96 -4.67
C ALA A 451 -5.93 15.96 -5.65
N ALA A 452 -5.62 14.74 -5.19
CA ALA A 452 -5.07 13.70 -6.05
C ALA A 452 -6.08 13.31 -7.14
N PHE A 453 -7.34 13.06 -6.76
CA PHE A 453 -8.39 12.74 -7.72
C PHE A 453 -8.68 13.88 -8.70
N GLU A 454 -8.68 15.13 -8.22
CA GLU A 454 -8.89 16.30 -9.08
C GLU A 454 -7.77 16.45 -10.11
N LEU A 455 -6.51 16.33 -9.68
CA LEU A 455 -5.36 16.44 -10.58
C LEU A 455 -5.36 15.31 -11.61
N PHE A 456 -5.58 14.07 -11.15
CA PHE A 456 -5.56 12.90 -12.01
C PHE A 456 -6.67 12.96 -13.07
N GLY A 457 -7.88 13.35 -12.67
CA GLY A 457 -9.01 13.54 -13.59
C GLY A 457 -8.78 14.61 -14.66
N GLU A 458 -7.91 15.59 -14.41
CA GLU A 458 -7.56 16.61 -15.41
C GLU A 458 -6.52 16.17 -16.43
N LEU A 459 -5.76 15.09 -16.18
CA LEU A 459 -4.68 14.66 -17.07
C LEU A 459 -5.17 14.45 -18.50
N ALA A 460 -6.30 13.72 -18.66
CA ALA A 460 -6.87 13.43 -19.96
C ALA A 460 -7.32 14.69 -20.73
N TRP A 461 -7.61 15.79 -20.06
CA TRP A 461 -8.13 17.05 -20.63
C TRP A 461 -7.05 18.12 -20.85
N ARG A 462 -5.78 17.80 -20.57
CA ARG A 462 -4.66 18.74 -20.68
C ARG A 462 -3.75 18.37 -21.83
N GLU A 463 -3.56 19.28 -22.76
CA GLU A 463 -2.64 19.12 -23.89
C GLU A 463 -1.17 19.17 -23.44
N ARG A 464 -0.85 20.02 -22.47
CA ARG A 464 0.52 20.24 -21.96
C ARG A 464 0.73 19.60 -20.59
N PRO A 465 1.99 19.26 -20.23
CA PRO A 465 2.33 18.81 -18.89
C PRO A 465 1.80 19.76 -17.80
N VAL A 466 1.44 19.20 -16.65
CA VAL A 466 0.93 20.00 -15.53
C VAL A 466 2.07 20.74 -14.84
N ASP A 467 2.02 22.07 -14.82
CA ASP A 467 2.78 22.86 -13.84
C ASP A 467 2.15 22.66 -12.46
N ARG A 468 2.80 21.82 -11.64
CA ARG A 468 2.32 21.49 -10.30
C ARG A 468 2.25 22.71 -9.40
N THR A 469 3.17 23.66 -9.51
CA THR A 469 3.16 24.84 -8.64
C THR A 469 1.93 25.69 -8.93
N ALA A 470 1.70 26.01 -10.21
CA ALA A 470 0.52 26.76 -10.62
C ALA A 470 -0.79 26.00 -10.33
N TRP A 471 -0.79 24.68 -10.51
CA TRP A 471 -1.96 23.85 -10.25
C TRP A 471 -2.36 23.84 -8.78
N PHE A 472 -1.42 23.60 -7.85
CA PHE A 472 -1.71 23.57 -6.41
C PHE A 472 -2.08 24.95 -5.85
N ASP A 473 -1.48 26.03 -6.37
CA ASP A 473 -1.90 27.40 -6.01
C ASP A 473 -3.34 27.68 -6.46
N GLY A 474 -3.70 27.28 -7.69
CA GLY A 474 -5.07 27.38 -8.20
C GLY A 474 -6.05 26.49 -7.44
N TYR A 475 -5.62 25.27 -7.08
CA TYR A 475 -6.41 24.34 -6.29
C TYR A 475 -6.74 24.93 -4.91
N ALA A 476 -5.77 25.53 -4.22
CA ALA A 476 -6.00 26.20 -2.94
C ALA A 476 -7.08 27.29 -3.03
N ASP A 477 -7.03 28.10 -4.09
CA ASP A 477 -7.99 29.19 -4.32
C ASP A 477 -9.42 28.66 -4.51
N LEU A 478 -9.60 27.66 -5.38
CA LEU A 478 -10.93 27.10 -5.68
C LEU A 478 -11.46 26.19 -4.57
N ARG A 479 -10.56 25.52 -3.83
CA ARG A 479 -10.93 24.58 -2.76
C ARG A 479 -11.63 25.29 -1.60
N TYR A 480 -11.22 26.52 -1.29
CA TYR A 480 -11.80 27.32 -0.22
C TYR A 480 -12.63 28.52 -0.69
N GLY A 481 -12.63 28.81 -1.99
CA GLY A 481 -13.52 29.81 -2.61
C GLY A 481 -12.92 31.18 -2.86
N ALA A 482 -11.66 31.40 -2.47
CA ALA A 482 -10.98 32.65 -2.69
C ALA A 482 -9.46 32.51 -2.46
N ARG A 483 -8.71 33.48 -3.00
CA ARG A 483 -7.29 33.63 -2.73
C ARG A 483 -7.03 33.90 -1.25
N ASP A 484 -6.16 33.10 -0.66
CA ASP A 484 -5.66 33.25 0.70
C ASP A 484 -4.20 32.77 0.74
N ALA A 485 -3.31 33.60 1.28
CA ALA A 485 -1.88 33.31 1.29
C ALA A 485 -1.55 32.07 2.13
N HIS A 486 -2.29 31.83 3.21
CA HIS A 486 -2.08 30.67 4.07
C HIS A 486 -2.65 29.40 3.44
N ALA A 487 -3.77 29.47 2.72
CA ALA A 487 -4.26 28.35 1.93
C ALA A 487 -3.24 27.91 0.87
N ARG A 488 -2.69 28.85 0.11
CA ARG A 488 -1.65 28.55 -0.89
C ARG A 488 -0.38 28.01 -0.24
N ALA A 489 0.07 28.60 0.87
CA ALA A 489 1.21 28.08 1.62
C ALA A 489 0.98 26.63 2.10
N ALA A 490 -0.26 26.30 2.51
CA ALA A 490 -0.61 24.94 2.90
C ALA A 490 -0.48 23.96 1.73
N PHE A 491 -1.10 24.26 0.58
CA PHE A 491 -1.02 23.39 -0.59
C PHE A 491 0.36 23.37 -1.24
N ALA A 492 1.16 24.42 -1.12
CA ALA A 492 2.57 24.41 -1.52
C ALA A 492 3.39 23.44 -0.66
N ALA A 493 3.16 23.41 0.66
CA ALA A 493 3.81 22.45 1.54
C ALA A 493 3.32 21.01 1.32
N LEU A 494 2.02 20.79 1.06
CA LEU A 494 1.48 19.47 0.69
C LEU A 494 2.05 18.99 -0.65
N ARG A 495 2.21 19.89 -1.63
CA ARG A 495 2.79 19.58 -2.95
C ARG A 495 4.16 18.93 -2.83
N THR A 496 5.03 19.44 -1.96
CA THR A 496 6.40 18.94 -1.77
C THR A 496 6.54 17.91 -0.65
N SER A 497 5.42 17.49 -0.03
CA SER A 497 5.40 16.44 1.00
C SER A 497 4.46 15.31 0.58
N THR A 498 3.19 15.34 0.99
CA THR A 498 2.21 14.27 0.73
C THR A 498 1.94 14.04 -0.75
N TYR A 499 2.09 15.05 -1.61
CA TYR A 499 1.89 14.89 -3.06
C TYR A 499 3.20 14.67 -3.83
N GLU A 500 4.30 14.41 -3.11
CA GLU A 500 5.61 14.04 -3.62
C GLU A 500 6.22 12.93 -2.76
N ILE A 501 5.46 11.84 -2.59
CA ILE A 501 5.88 10.75 -1.72
C ILE A 501 7.12 10.01 -2.25
N SER A 502 8.02 9.68 -1.32
CA SER A 502 9.31 9.01 -1.59
C SER A 502 9.27 7.49 -1.39
N SER A 503 8.11 6.92 -1.06
CA SER A 503 7.98 5.47 -0.87
C SER A 503 8.22 4.73 -2.18
N LYS A 504 8.99 3.63 -2.11
CA LYS A 504 9.36 2.82 -3.27
C LYS A 504 8.15 2.09 -3.86
N ASP A 505 7.22 1.67 -3.00
CA ASP A 505 5.99 0.96 -3.38
C ASP A 505 4.84 1.89 -3.77
N GLY A 506 5.09 3.21 -3.84
CA GLY A 506 4.08 4.20 -4.26
C GLY A 506 2.98 4.46 -3.23
N ARG A 507 3.09 3.92 -2.03
CA ARG A 507 2.05 4.05 -0.99
C ARG A 507 2.34 5.18 -0.01
N PRO A 508 1.37 6.02 0.37
CA PRO A 508 1.50 6.88 1.54
C PRO A 508 1.57 6.05 2.83
N HIS A 509 2.17 6.59 3.90
CA HIS A 509 2.27 5.92 5.20
C HIS A 509 1.01 6.12 6.05
N ASP A 510 0.60 5.06 6.73
CA ASP A 510 -0.51 5.06 7.70
C ASP A 510 -0.02 5.39 9.11
N SER A 511 -0.91 5.28 10.10
CA SER A 511 -0.60 5.56 11.50
C SER A 511 -0.09 4.31 12.22
N VAL A 512 1.03 4.38 12.94
CA VAL A 512 1.49 3.29 13.81
C VAL A 512 0.53 3.09 14.99
N PHE A 513 -0.33 4.07 15.30
CA PHE A 513 -1.42 3.89 16.26
C PHE A 513 -2.37 2.76 15.86
N ALA A 514 -2.55 2.49 14.57
CA ALA A 514 -3.42 1.42 14.09
C ALA A 514 -2.75 0.03 14.14
N ALA A 515 -1.45 -0.05 14.42
CA ALA A 515 -0.75 -1.32 14.51
C ALA A 515 -1.24 -2.15 15.70
N ARG A 516 -1.26 -3.47 15.54
CA ARG A 516 -1.20 -4.37 16.70
C ARG A 516 0.08 -4.02 17.50
N PRO A 517 -0.01 -3.71 18.80
CA PRO A 517 1.09 -3.12 19.53
C PRO A 517 2.38 -3.95 19.50
N ASN A 518 3.46 -3.29 19.09
CA ASN A 518 4.82 -3.81 19.10
C ASN A 518 5.79 -2.62 19.04
N LEU A 519 6.80 -2.56 19.92
CA LEU A 519 7.84 -1.52 19.88
C LEU A 519 8.65 -1.51 18.56
N ALA A 520 8.68 -2.63 17.84
CA ALA A 520 9.28 -2.75 16.53
C ALA A 520 8.32 -2.41 15.37
N ALA A 521 7.08 -2.01 15.62
CA ALA A 521 6.13 -1.66 14.57
C ALA A 521 6.66 -0.51 13.69
N ARG A 522 6.52 -0.65 12.38
CA ARG A 522 6.95 0.32 11.37
C ARG A 522 5.83 0.64 10.37
N SER A 523 4.58 0.39 10.72
CA SER A 523 3.37 0.69 9.95
C SER A 523 2.15 0.29 10.79
N GLY A 524 0.94 0.65 10.34
CA GLY A 524 -0.32 0.18 10.94
C GLY A 524 -0.69 -1.27 10.58
N THR A 525 -0.10 -1.84 9.52
CA THR A 525 -0.37 -3.20 9.05
C THR A 525 0.79 -3.77 8.24
N VAL A 526 0.82 -5.09 8.03
CA VAL A 526 1.91 -5.82 7.35
C VAL A 526 2.11 -5.33 5.92
N TYR A 527 1.02 -5.16 5.14
CA TYR A 527 1.05 -4.76 3.73
C TYR A 527 0.91 -3.23 3.55
N ALA A 528 1.79 -2.49 4.21
CA ALA A 528 1.94 -1.04 4.09
C ALA A 528 3.40 -0.66 3.83
N THR A 529 3.65 0.62 3.53
CA THR A 529 5.02 1.12 3.48
C THR A 529 5.62 1.15 4.89
N HIS A 530 6.86 0.69 5.06
CA HIS A 530 7.53 0.58 6.37
C HIS A 530 8.48 1.74 6.67
N THR A 531 8.38 2.81 5.87
CA THR A 531 9.17 4.03 5.99
C THR A 531 8.26 5.24 5.82
N PRO A 532 8.49 6.35 6.55
CA PRO A 532 7.77 7.59 6.30
C PRO A 532 7.91 8.02 4.83
N ALA A 533 6.77 8.30 4.20
CA ALA A 533 6.68 8.64 2.78
C ALA A 533 7.05 10.11 2.48
N PHE A 534 7.19 10.95 3.51
CA PHE A 534 7.59 12.35 3.43
C PHE A 534 8.11 12.84 4.80
N ASP A 535 8.79 14.01 4.85
CA ASP A 535 9.24 14.63 6.10
C ASP A 535 8.05 15.15 6.93
N PRO A 536 7.81 14.63 8.15
CA PRO A 536 6.77 15.13 9.06
C PRO A 536 6.84 16.63 9.37
N ALA A 537 8.05 17.21 9.45
CA ALA A 537 8.21 18.62 9.76
C ALA A 537 7.81 19.51 8.58
N ALA A 538 8.00 19.03 7.34
CA ALA A 538 7.50 19.70 6.15
C ALA A 538 5.97 19.66 6.11
N PHE A 539 5.36 18.53 6.48
CA PHE A 539 3.90 18.40 6.56
C PHE A 539 3.27 19.34 7.61
N ASP A 540 3.91 19.50 8.78
CA ASP A 540 3.47 20.41 9.82
C ASP A 540 3.32 21.87 9.33
N THR A 541 4.13 22.27 8.35
CA THR A 541 4.01 23.59 7.71
C THR A 541 2.64 23.75 7.04
N ALA A 542 2.16 22.69 6.37
CA ALA A 542 0.82 22.69 5.77
C ALA A 542 -0.27 22.79 6.83
N PHE A 543 -0.16 21.99 7.89
CA PHE A 543 -1.14 21.97 8.97
C PHE A 543 -1.25 23.34 9.68
N ALA A 544 -0.11 23.96 10.02
CA ALA A 544 -0.07 25.30 10.61
C ALA A 544 -0.68 26.36 9.68
N ALA A 545 -0.38 26.28 8.38
CA ALA A 545 -0.93 27.20 7.39
C ALA A 545 -2.45 27.05 7.23
N LEU A 546 -3.01 25.83 7.28
CA LEU A 546 -4.46 25.63 7.28
C LEU A 546 -5.16 26.27 8.48
N LEU A 547 -4.55 26.25 9.66
CA LEU A 547 -5.07 26.95 10.85
C LEU A 547 -5.04 28.49 10.71
N ALA A 548 -4.15 29.01 9.87
CA ALA A 548 -3.99 30.44 9.62
C ALA A 548 -4.91 30.99 8.51
N VAL A 549 -5.52 30.13 7.67
CA VAL A 549 -6.52 30.53 6.64
C VAL A 549 -7.56 31.45 7.26
N ARG A 550 -7.92 32.56 6.62
CA ARG A 550 -8.81 33.57 7.24
C ARG A 550 -10.20 33.00 7.65
N PRO A 551 -10.80 33.47 8.77
CA PRO A 551 -12.08 32.95 9.28
C PRO A 551 -13.21 32.84 8.25
N ALA A 552 -13.32 33.79 7.32
CA ALA A 552 -14.36 33.81 6.30
C ALA A 552 -14.36 32.59 5.35
N LEU A 553 -13.23 31.89 5.21
CA LEU A 553 -13.10 30.71 4.34
C LEU A 553 -13.26 29.38 5.10
N ARG A 554 -13.39 29.43 6.43
CA ARG A 554 -13.38 28.22 7.28
C ARG A 554 -14.73 27.49 7.37
N ALA A 555 -15.80 28.11 6.88
CA ALA A 555 -17.15 27.60 7.01
C ALA A 555 -17.48 26.47 6.00
N SER A 556 -16.69 26.33 4.93
CA SER A 556 -16.95 25.31 3.90
C SER A 556 -16.80 23.89 4.44
N ASP A 557 -17.49 22.94 3.82
CA ASP A 557 -17.31 21.52 4.12
C ASP A 557 -15.90 21.06 3.71
N ALA A 558 -15.40 21.55 2.57
CA ALA A 558 -14.03 21.38 2.11
C ALA A 558 -12.97 21.75 3.16
N TYR A 559 -13.04 22.95 3.76
CA TYR A 559 -12.08 23.38 4.77
C TYR A 559 -12.14 22.51 6.03
N ARG A 560 -13.36 22.21 6.52
CA ARG A 560 -13.54 21.37 7.71
C ARG A 560 -13.01 19.96 7.50
N HIS A 561 -13.21 19.39 6.31
CA HIS A 561 -12.60 18.12 5.92
C HIS A 561 -11.08 18.20 5.97
N ASP A 562 -10.47 19.11 5.20
CA ASP A 562 -9.02 19.16 5.02
C ASP A 562 -8.29 19.49 6.33
N LEU A 563 -8.86 20.38 7.16
CA LEU A 563 -8.28 20.69 8.46
C LEU A 563 -8.36 19.49 9.43
N THR A 564 -9.45 18.73 9.39
CA THR A 564 -9.60 17.50 10.20
C THR A 564 -8.58 16.45 9.78
N ASP A 565 -8.44 16.21 8.48
CA ASP A 565 -7.50 15.23 7.93
C ASP A 565 -6.04 15.64 8.19
N ALA A 566 -5.71 16.93 8.03
CA ALA A 566 -4.38 17.45 8.32
C ALA A 566 -4.00 17.32 9.80
N ALA A 567 -4.92 17.65 10.71
CA ALA A 567 -4.68 17.51 12.15
C ALA A 567 -4.50 16.03 12.56
N ARG A 568 -5.32 15.14 12.00
CA ARG A 568 -5.19 13.69 12.18
C ARG A 568 -3.85 13.16 11.65
N GLN A 569 -3.47 13.53 10.42
CA GLN A 569 -2.20 13.12 9.83
C GLN A 569 -1.00 13.67 10.63
N ALA A 570 -1.10 14.89 11.16
CA ALA A 570 -0.06 15.45 12.03
C ALA A 570 0.14 14.58 13.29
N LEU A 571 -0.93 14.09 13.91
CA LEU A 571 -0.86 13.14 15.03
C LEU A 571 -0.29 11.78 14.60
N ALA A 572 -0.75 11.24 13.47
CA ALA A 572 -0.23 9.99 12.91
C ALA A 572 1.29 10.07 12.69
N ASN A 573 1.81 11.18 12.19
CA ASN A 573 3.24 11.38 12.00
C ASN A 573 4.04 11.32 13.32
N ARG A 574 3.44 11.69 14.48
CA ARG A 574 4.13 11.55 15.78
C ARG A 574 4.23 10.09 16.22
N SER A 575 3.33 9.21 15.79
CA SER A 575 3.45 7.78 16.09
C SER A 575 4.74 7.19 15.52
N TRP A 576 5.10 7.54 14.27
CA TRP A 576 6.37 7.15 13.63
C TRP A 576 7.61 7.66 14.36
N GLN A 577 7.49 8.85 14.95
CA GLN A 577 8.60 9.49 15.62
C GLN A 577 8.82 8.94 17.04
N LEU A 578 7.75 8.64 17.76
CA LEU A 578 7.78 8.22 19.16
C LEU A 578 8.05 6.73 19.32
N ILE A 579 7.67 5.88 18.36
CA ILE A 579 7.79 4.42 18.50
C ILE A 579 9.25 3.97 18.67
N GLY A 580 10.18 4.55 17.91
CA GLY A 580 11.62 4.26 18.07
C GLY A 580 12.16 4.75 19.42
N GLN A 581 11.65 5.86 19.94
CA GLN A 581 12.07 6.38 21.25
C GLN A 581 11.53 5.54 22.40
N LEU A 582 10.29 5.02 22.29
CA LEU A 582 9.73 4.04 23.22
C LEU A 582 10.58 2.76 23.23
N GLN A 583 10.94 2.28 22.04
CA GLN A 583 11.80 1.10 21.90
C GLN A 583 13.17 1.30 22.54
N ASP A 584 13.80 2.44 22.28
CA ASP A 584 15.09 2.81 22.87
C ASP A 584 15.01 2.93 24.41
N ALA A 585 13.98 3.58 24.94
CA ALA A 585 13.79 3.73 26.39
C ALA A 585 13.59 2.37 27.08
N TYR A 586 12.77 1.48 26.49
CA TYR A 586 12.55 0.13 27.00
C TYR A 586 13.84 -0.70 27.00
N ARG A 587 14.58 -0.70 25.88
CA ARG A 587 15.87 -1.44 25.75
C ARG A 587 16.90 -0.98 26.78
N ARG A 588 17.00 0.32 27.03
CA ARG A 588 17.91 0.89 28.04
C ARG A 588 17.42 0.73 29.48
N LYS A 589 16.26 0.09 29.69
CA LYS A 589 15.60 -0.01 30.99
C LYS A 589 15.33 1.37 31.65
N ASP A 590 15.17 2.41 30.84
CA ASP A 590 14.88 3.77 31.29
C ASP A 590 13.39 3.92 31.62
N ARG A 591 13.03 3.59 32.86
CA ARG A 591 11.65 3.53 33.35
C ARG A 591 10.93 4.87 33.26
N ASP A 592 11.61 5.96 33.57
CA ASP A 592 10.98 7.29 33.63
C ASP A 592 10.72 7.84 32.23
N THR A 593 11.69 7.72 31.32
CA THR A 593 11.50 8.10 29.92
C THR A 593 10.44 7.21 29.25
N PHE A 594 10.47 5.90 29.52
CA PHE A 594 9.47 4.98 28.99
C PHE A 594 8.05 5.36 29.45
N ARG A 595 7.85 5.61 30.75
CA ARG A 595 6.54 6.04 31.28
C ARG A 595 6.08 7.37 30.67
N ALA A 596 6.98 8.35 30.53
CA ALA A 596 6.66 9.65 29.95
C ALA A 596 6.25 9.54 28.47
N LEU A 597 6.99 8.76 27.68
CA LEU A 597 6.67 8.49 26.28
C LEU A 597 5.36 7.70 26.13
N SER A 598 5.11 6.70 26.97
CA SER A 598 3.85 5.93 26.97
C SER A 598 2.65 6.82 27.27
N GLY A 599 2.76 7.70 28.27
CA GLY A 599 1.72 8.69 28.58
C GLY A 599 1.46 9.66 27.43
N LEU A 600 2.52 10.13 26.76
CA LEU A 600 2.39 10.97 25.57
C LEU A 600 1.70 10.22 24.43
N TRP A 601 2.14 8.99 24.12
CA TRP A 601 1.56 8.13 23.09
C TRP A 601 0.05 8.00 23.24
N LEU A 602 -0.40 7.59 24.43
CA LEU A 602 -1.81 7.37 24.75
C LEU A 602 -2.62 8.68 24.72
N ARG A 603 -2.01 9.80 25.14
CA ARG A 603 -2.64 11.12 25.04
C ARG A 603 -2.87 11.52 23.58
N LEU A 604 -1.88 11.29 22.71
CA LEU A 604 -2.00 11.61 21.28
C LEU A 604 -3.04 10.71 20.59
N MET A 605 -3.14 9.43 20.96
CA MET A 605 -4.19 8.54 20.46
C MET A 605 -5.60 9.04 20.82
N ARG A 606 -5.82 9.45 22.07
CA ARG A 606 -7.11 10.04 22.50
C ARG A 606 -7.44 11.31 21.72
N LEU A 607 -6.44 12.14 21.46
CA LEU A 607 -6.63 13.36 20.69
C LEU A 607 -6.88 13.07 19.19
N SER A 608 -6.33 11.98 18.67
CA SER A 608 -6.60 11.48 17.31
C SER A 608 -8.05 11.03 17.17
N ASP A 609 -8.57 10.26 18.14
CA ASP A 609 -9.98 9.90 18.20
C ASP A 609 -10.88 11.15 18.28
N GLU A 610 -10.51 12.16 19.07
CA GLU A 610 -11.33 13.35 19.21
C GLU A 610 -11.36 14.24 17.95
N VAL A 611 -10.21 14.41 17.27
CA VAL A 611 -10.15 15.25 16.05
C VAL A 611 -10.86 14.60 14.87
N THR A 612 -10.79 13.27 14.74
CA THR A 612 -11.53 12.53 13.72
C THR A 612 -13.05 12.65 13.92
N GLY A 613 -13.50 12.99 15.14
CA GLY A 613 -14.89 13.35 15.44
C GLY A 613 -15.39 14.64 14.78
N ALA A 614 -14.52 15.44 14.14
CA ALA A 614 -14.87 16.76 13.63
C ALA A 614 -15.48 16.77 12.21
N HIS A 615 -15.44 15.65 11.47
CA HIS A 615 -15.99 15.58 10.13
C HIS A 615 -16.57 14.20 9.79
N ARG A 616 -17.67 14.17 9.02
CA ARG A 616 -18.49 12.97 8.78
C ARG A 616 -17.75 11.79 8.12
N GLN A 617 -16.71 12.07 7.34
CA GLN A 617 -15.92 11.04 6.63
C GLN A 617 -14.89 10.30 7.50
N PHE A 618 -14.77 10.68 8.78
CA PHE A 618 -13.89 10.03 9.76
C PHE A 618 -14.66 9.45 10.95
N LEU A 619 -15.97 9.18 10.78
CA LEU A 619 -16.82 8.60 11.81
C LEU A 619 -17.07 7.12 11.53
N LEU A 620 -16.94 6.27 12.55
CA LEU A 620 -17.33 4.86 12.46
C LEU A 620 -18.85 4.67 12.35
N GLY A 621 -19.65 5.57 12.93
CA GLY A 621 -21.10 5.40 13.03
C GLY A 621 -21.83 5.25 11.69
N PRO A 622 -21.61 6.13 10.69
CA PRO A 622 -22.23 5.99 9.36
C PRO A 622 -21.92 4.64 8.70
N TRP A 623 -20.66 4.17 8.78
CA TRP A 623 -20.25 2.88 8.22
C TRP A 623 -21.08 1.70 8.78
N LEU A 624 -21.28 1.68 10.10
CA LEU A 624 -22.05 0.62 10.75
C LEU A 624 -23.56 0.80 10.57
N ALA A 625 -24.04 2.04 10.48
CA ALA A 625 -25.45 2.33 10.23
C ALA A 625 -25.88 1.87 8.84
N ASP A 626 -25.05 2.08 7.82
CA ASP A 626 -25.30 1.61 6.47
C ASP A 626 -25.43 0.08 6.43
N ALA A 627 -24.54 -0.65 7.10
CA ALA A 627 -24.60 -2.11 7.21
C ALA A 627 -25.91 -2.60 7.83
N ARG A 628 -26.32 -2.02 8.97
CA ARG A 628 -27.58 -2.38 9.63
C ARG A 628 -28.80 -2.07 8.76
N ALA A 629 -28.78 -0.93 8.06
CA ALA A 629 -29.91 -0.45 7.27
C ALA A 629 -30.19 -1.28 6.01
N ARG A 630 -29.33 -2.24 5.64
CA ARG A 630 -29.54 -3.16 4.49
C ARG A 630 -30.09 -4.52 4.88
N ALA A 631 -30.15 -4.85 6.17
CA ALA A 631 -30.60 -6.15 6.63
C ALA A 631 -32.13 -6.32 6.52
N ALA A 632 -32.57 -7.55 6.24
CA ALA A 632 -33.97 -7.95 6.22
C ALA A 632 -34.56 -8.24 7.62
N GLY A 633 -33.70 -8.43 8.63
CA GLY A 633 -34.10 -8.70 10.01
C GLY A 633 -32.91 -8.74 10.96
N ALA A 634 -33.18 -8.88 12.26
CA ALA A 634 -32.19 -8.69 13.33
C ALA A 634 -30.96 -9.63 13.24
N GLU A 635 -31.15 -10.86 12.75
CA GLU A 635 -30.06 -11.83 12.60
C GLU A 635 -29.12 -11.44 11.44
N GLU A 636 -29.68 -11.04 10.30
CA GLU A 636 -28.88 -10.51 9.18
C GLU A 636 -28.23 -9.18 9.56
N GLU A 637 -28.92 -8.34 10.31
CA GLU A 637 -28.39 -7.07 10.82
C GLU A 637 -27.13 -7.31 11.67
N ALA A 638 -27.15 -8.31 12.55
CA ALA A 638 -25.98 -8.70 13.33
C ALA A 638 -24.81 -9.19 12.46
N ARG A 639 -25.09 -10.00 11.43
CA ARG A 639 -24.06 -10.50 10.51
C ARG A 639 -23.44 -9.39 9.65
N LEU A 640 -24.26 -8.47 9.12
CA LEU A 640 -23.78 -7.38 8.28
C LEU A 640 -22.97 -6.38 9.11
N GLU A 641 -23.40 -6.05 10.33
CA GLU A 641 -22.60 -5.21 11.22
C GLU A 641 -21.28 -5.92 11.61
N HIS A 642 -21.32 -7.23 11.89
CA HIS A 642 -20.14 -8.01 12.19
C HIS A 642 -19.12 -7.99 11.05
N SER A 643 -19.55 -8.26 9.81
CA SER A 643 -18.66 -8.27 8.66
C SER A 643 -18.15 -6.86 8.31
N ALA A 644 -18.93 -5.81 8.58
CA ALA A 644 -18.49 -4.42 8.44
C ALA A 644 -17.40 -4.05 9.46
N ARG A 645 -17.52 -4.54 10.70
CA ARG A 645 -16.50 -4.35 11.74
C ARG A 645 -15.25 -5.16 11.45
N ALA A 646 -15.40 -6.44 11.11
CA ALA A 646 -14.31 -7.34 10.78
C ALA A 646 -13.45 -6.75 9.66
N LEU A 647 -14.06 -6.29 8.56
CA LEU A 647 -13.32 -5.80 7.40
C LEU A 647 -12.27 -4.72 7.75
N ILE A 648 -12.61 -3.79 8.64
CA ILE A 648 -11.74 -2.66 9.01
C ILE A 648 -10.83 -2.95 10.23
N THR A 649 -10.89 -4.16 10.79
CA THR A 649 -10.02 -4.63 11.90
C THR A 649 -9.38 -5.98 11.57
N THR A 650 -9.97 -7.10 11.97
CA THR A 650 -9.41 -8.46 11.78
C THR A 650 -9.40 -8.91 10.31
N TRP A 651 -10.06 -8.14 9.45
CA TRP A 651 -10.42 -8.44 8.07
C TRP A 651 -11.43 -9.58 7.96
N ALA A 652 -11.07 -10.77 8.46
CA ALA A 652 -11.96 -11.91 8.63
C ALA A 652 -11.64 -12.65 9.95
N ASP A 653 -11.80 -13.97 9.97
CA ASP A 653 -11.52 -14.81 11.15
C ASP A 653 -10.00 -15.01 11.35
N ARG A 654 -9.64 -15.64 12.48
CA ARG A 654 -8.24 -15.81 12.92
C ARG A 654 -7.28 -16.33 11.84
N PRO A 655 -7.61 -17.35 11.02
CA PRO A 655 -6.70 -17.82 9.98
C PRO A 655 -6.29 -16.72 9.00
N THR A 656 -7.15 -15.74 8.78
CA THR A 656 -6.92 -14.59 7.90
C THR A 656 -6.26 -13.42 8.62
N ALA A 657 -6.75 -13.10 9.83
CA ALA A 657 -6.20 -12.03 10.63
C ALA A 657 -4.73 -12.28 10.99
N ASP A 658 -4.43 -13.48 11.50
CA ASP A 658 -3.11 -13.88 12.00
C ASP A 658 -2.31 -14.61 10.91
N GLY A 659 -2.84 -15.70 10.36
CA GLY A 659 -2.14 -16.53 9.38
C GLY A 659 -1.97 -15.86 8.01
N GLY A 660 -3.02 -15.20 7.53
CA GLY A 660 -3.03 -14.41 6.29
C GLY A 660 -2.47 -12.99 6.45
N SER A 661 -2.09 -12.58 7.66
CA SER A 661 -1.54 -11.24 7.94
C SER A 661 -2.42 -10.07 7.49
N LEU A 662 -3.75 -10.24 7.48
CA LEU A 662 -4.69 -9.18 7.07
C LEU A 662 -5.23 -8.34 8.23
N ALA A 663 -4.84 -8.62 9.48
CA ALA A 663 -5.19 -7.75 10.60
C ALA A 663 -4.76 -6.29 10.32
N ASN A 664 -5.72 -5.38 10.50
CA ASN A 664 -5.63 -3.95 10.28
C ASN A 664 -5.25 -3.55 8.83
N TYR A 665 -5.39 -4.44 7.83
CA TYR A 665 -5.10 -4.11 6.43
C TYR A 665 -5.87 -2.86 5.96
N ALA A 666 -7.15 -2.81 6.35
CA ALA A 666 -8.09 -1.74 6.03
C ALA A 666 -8.30 -0.75 7.19
N ASN A 667 -7.25 -0.56 8.02
CA ASN A 667 -7.32 0.28 9.22
C ASN A 667 -7.86 1.69 8.94
N ARG A 668 -8.52 2.28 9.95
CA ARG A 668 -9.05 3.64 9.87
C ARG A 668 -8.65 4.46 11.07
N ASP A 669 -8.28 5.71 10.82
CA ASP A 669 -8.24 6.72 11.87
C ASP A 669 -9.64 7.32 12.00
N TRP A 670 -10.56 6.54 12.56
CA TRP A 670 -11.97 6.94 12.74
C TRP A 670 -12.32 7.15 14.21
N HIS A 671 -13.17 8.15 14.45
CA HIS A 671 -13.79 8.40 15.75
C HIS A 671 -14.60 7.18 16.17
N GLY A 672 -14.29 6.66 17.36
CA GLY A 672 -14.81 5.38 17.86
C GLY A 672 -13.82 4.24 17.64
N LEU A 673 -13.31 4.05 16.42
CA LEU A 673 -12.43 2.91 16.12
C LEU A 673 -11.09 3.00 16.85
N ILE A 674 -10.44 4.17 16.84
CA ILE A 674 -9.18 4.39 17.55
C ILE A 674 -9.38 4.14 19.05
N ARG A 675 -10.42 4.72 19.63
CA ARG A 675 -10.70 4.63 21.07
C ARG A 675 -11.10 3.23 21.53
N GLU A 676 -11.82 2.47 20.72
CA GLU A 676 -12.39 1.18 21.13
C GLU A 676 -11.49 -0.01 20.81
N VAL A 677 -10.67 0.06 19.76
CA VAL A 677 -9.82 -1.05 19.31
C VAL A 677 -8.36 -0.77 19.62
N HIS A 678 -7.80 0.28 19.01
CA HIS A 678 -6.35 0.48 19.04
C HIS A 678 -5.84 1.01 20.38
N LEU A 679 -6.54 1.98 20.98
CA LEU A 679 -6.12 2.59 22.25
C LEU A 679 -6.07 1.58 23.40
N PRO A 680 -7.07 0.70 23.63
CA PRO A 680 -6.99 -0.31 24.68
C PRO A 680 -5.87 -1.32 24.47
N GLN A 681 -5.59 -1.71 23.21
CA GLN A 681 -4.47 -2.59 22.89
C GLN A 681 -3.13 -1.96 23.27
N TRP A 682 -2.88 -0.73 22.80
CA TRP A 682 -1.64 0.00 23.12
C TRP A 682 -1.49 0.28 24.62
N GLN A 683 -2.58 0.63 25.30
CA GLN A 683 -2.56 0.80 26.76
C GLN A 683 -2.13 -0.48 27.46
N ALA A 684 -2.79 -1.62 27.16
CA ALA A 684 -2.47 -2.89 27.78
C ALA A 684 -1.01 -3.33 27.50
N TYR A 685 -0.53 -3.11 26.28
CA TYR A 685 0.85 -3.40 25.91
C TYR A 685 1.85 -2.54 26.69
N LEU A 686 1.67 -1.22 26.70
CA LEU A 686 2.61 -0.30 27.34
C LEU A 686 2.61 -0.45 28.86
N ASP A 687 1.46 -0.74 29.47
CA ASP A 687 1.36 -1.04 30.91
C ASP A 687 2.10 -2.32 31.25
N GLU A 688 1.89 -3.39 30.48
CA GLU A 688 2.62 -4.65 30.66
C GLU A 688 4.13 -4.46 30.54
N LEU A 689 4.59 -3.70 29.54
CA LEU A 689 6.01 -3.39 29.38
C LEU A 689 6.55 -2.59 30.57
N ALA A 690 5.80 -1.62 31.07
CA ALA A 690 6.20 -0.84 32.25
C ALA A 690 6.30 -1.72 33.52
N ASP A 691 5.34 -2.62 33.71
CA ASP A 691 5.31 -3.55 34.84
C ASP A 691 6.41 -4.60 34.75
N ALA A 692 6.63 -5.16 33.56
CA ALA A 692 7.70 -6.11 33.30
C ALA A 692 9.07 -5.49 33.57
N LEU A 693 9.26 -4.25 33.12
CA LEU A 693 10.48 -3.48 33.36
C LEU A 693 10.67 -3.15 34.85
N ALA A 694 9.59 -2.84 35.58
CA ALA A 694 9.64 -2.57 37.01
C ALA A 694 9.98 -3.81 37.84
N ALA A 695 9.54 -4.99 37.40
CA ALA A 695 9.76 -6.27 38.07
C ALA A 695 10.98 -7.05 37.53
N ASP A 696 11.75 -6.46 36.59
CA ASP A 696 12.88 -7.08 35.90
C ASP A 696 12.57 -8.49 35.33
N ARG A 697 11.40 -8.61 34.69
CA ARG A 697 10.91 -9.85 34.08
C ARG A 697 10.66 -9.66 32.59
N PRO A 698 10.63 -10.72 31.78
CA PRO A 698 10.11 -10.62 30.43
C PRO A 698 8.62 -10.23 30.44
N PRO A 699 8.16 -9.43 29.45
CA PRO A 699 6.74 -9.11 29.30
C PRO A 699 5.97 -10.35 28.81
N LYS A 700 4.68 -10.43 29.14
CA LYS A 700 3.80 -11.48 28.59
C LYS A 700 3.59 -11.29 27.08
N THR A 701 3.20 -12.37 26.42
CA THR A 701 2.72 -12.33 25.04
C THR A 701 1.25 -11.89 25.00
N PHE A 702 0.85 -11.25 23.90
CA PHE A 702 -0.53 -10.85 23.67
C PHE A 702 -1.13 -11.66 22.53
N ASP A 703 -2.33 -12.18 22.75
CA ASP A 703 -3.20 -12.67 21.69
C ASP A 703 -4.14 -11.54 21.27
N TRP A 704 -3.71 -10.76 20.28
CA TRP A 704 -4.45 -9.58 19.84
C TRP A 704 -5.83 -9.92 19.26
N TYR A 705 -5.93 -11.03 18.53
CA TYR A 705 -7.20 -11.47 17.95
C TYR A 705 -8.25 -11.75 19.05
N ALA A 706 -7.84 -12.32 20.19
CA ALA A 706 -8.74 -12.56 21.32
C ALA A 706 -9.32 -11.26 21.93
N MET A 707 -8.66 -10.11 21.71
CA MET A 707 -9.20 -8.80 22.10
C MET A 707 -10.05 -8.16 20.99
N GLU A 708 -9.71 -8.40 19.72
CA GLU A 708 -10.36 -7.80 18.55
C GLU A 708 -11.69 -8.45 18.21
N GLU A 709 -11.75 -9.78 18.27
CA GLU A 709 -12.90 -10.57 17.84
C GLU A 709 -14.18 -10.30 18.66
N PRO A 710 -14.12 -10.10 19.99
CA PRO A 710 -15.29 -9.63 20.74
C PRO A 710 -15.81 -8.27 20.25
N TRP A 711 -14.93 -7.35 19.86
CA TRP A 711 -15.33 -6.04 19.34
C TRP A 711 -16.02 -6.16 17.99
N THR A 712 -15.59 -7.08 17.12
CA THR A 712 -16.26 -7.28 15.82
C THR A 712 -17.70 -7.81 15.98
N ARG A 713 -18.05 -8.39 17.12
CA ARG A 713 -19.43 -8.83 17.44
C ARG A 713 -20.22 -7.85 18.29
N ALA A 714 -19.58 -6.78 18.76
CA ALA A 714 -20.24 -5.77 19.57
C ALA A 714 -21.32 -5.03 18.77
N ARG A 715 -22.36 -4.58 19.48
CA ARG A 715 -23.48 -3.79 18.91
C ARG A 715 -23.51 -2.35 19.49
N THR A 716 -22.35 -1.83 19.89
CA THR A 716 -22.21 -0.48 20.44
C THR A 716 -22.65 0.57 19.42
N SER A 717 -23.43 1.57 19.86
CA SER A 717 -23.87 2.68 19.03
C SER A 717 -22.80 3.77 18.90
N HIS A 718 -22.70 4.38 17.72
CA HIS A 718 -21.72 5.45 17.43
C HIS A 718 -22.39 6.69 16.83
N PRO A 719 -21.80 7.89 17.02
CA PRO A 719 -22.31 9.12 16.43
C PRO A 719 -22.41 9.07 14.91
N LEU A 720 -23.53 9.51 14.35
CA LEU A 720 -23.76 9.62 12.90
C LEU A 720 -23.42 11.02 12.34
N ARG A 721 -23.08 11.96 13.22
CA ARG A 721 -22.77 13.35 12.89
C ARG A 721 -21.52 13.78 13.66
N PRO A 722 -20.77 14.78 13.15
CA PRO A 722 -19.60 15.30 13.85
C PRO A 722 -19.91 15.67 15.31
N THR A 723 -19.02 15.29 16.20
CA THR A 723 -19.14 15.49 17.66
C THR A 723 -18.28 16.66 18.15
N THR A 724 -17.33 17.14 17.34
CA THR A 724 -16.43 18.24 17.68
C THR A 724 -16.34 19.27 16.57
N ASP A 725 -15.81 20.45 16.90
CA ASP A 725 -15.55 21.52 15.92
C ASP A 725 -14.15 21.36 15.31
N ALA A 726 -14.06 21.34 13.98
CA ALA A 726 -12.79 21.09 13.28
C ALA A 726 -11.70 22.11 13.66
N TYR A 727 -12.02 23.41 13.69
CA TYR A 727 -11.03 24.44 13.97
C TYR A 727 -10.55 24.41 15.42
N ARG A 728 -11.47 24.35 16.37
CA ARG A 728 -11.16 24.32 17.80
C ARG A 728 -10.33 23.10 18.17
N THR A 729 -10.72 21.93 17.67
CA THR A 729 -10.03 20.68 17.95
C THR A 729 -8.66 20.65 17.28
N ALA A 730 -8.56 21.04 16.00
CA ALA A 730 -7.28 21.15 15.30
C ALA A 730 -6.32 22.15 15.97
N ARG A 731 -6.81 23.27 16.50
CA ARG A 731 -5.98 24.18 17.28
C ARG A 731 -5.41 23.50 18.54
N ARG A 732 -6.22 22.70 19.24
CA ARG A 732 -5.74 21.93 20.39
C ARG A 732 -4.72 20.86 19.98
N VAL A 733 -4.87 20.23 18.82
CA VAL A 733 -3.85 19.36 18.21
C VAL A 733 -2.55 20.12 18.01
N HIS A 734 -2.62 21.26 17.31
CA HIS A 734 -1.47 22.12 17.10
C HIS A 734 -0.77 22.50 18.42
N ASP A 735 -1.50 23.01 19.40
CA ASP A 735 -0.91 23.47 20.66
C ASP A 735 -0.27 22.32 21.45
N THR A 736 -0.91 21.15 21.44
CA THR A 736 -0.38 19.93 22.06
C THR A 736 0.91 19.50 21.38
N LEU A 737 0.94 19.46 20.05
CA LEU A 737 2.11 19.01 19.27
C LEU A 737 3.25 20.03 19.27
N ALA A 738 2.93 21.33 19.21
CA ALA A 738 3.91 22.41 19.26
C ALA A 738 4.71 22.42 20.57
N THR A 739 4.11 21.96 21.67
CA THR A 739 4.75 21.88 22.99
C THR A 739 5.12 20.46 23.42
N ALA A 740 4.88 19.46 22.57
CA ALA A 740 5.17 18.08 22.90
C ALA A 740 6.67 17.88 23.13
N PRO A 741 7.09 17.21 24.22
CA PRO A 741 8.47 16.80 24.39
C PRO A 741 8.84 15.72 23.36
N TYR A 742 10.12 15.33 23.33
CA TYR A 742 10.60 14.24 22.49
C TYR A 742 10.42 14.46 20.99
N GLN A 743 10.32 15.71 20.52
CA GLN A 743 10.19 16.06 19.10
C GLN A 743 11.55 16.25 18.40
N GLY A 744 12.54 15.41 18.70
CA GLY A 744 13.89 15.50 18.13
C GLY A 744 14.48 14.15 17.75
N THR A 745 15.29 14.15 16.70
CA THR A 745 16.09 12.98 16.28
C THR A 745 17.56 13.31 16.40
N VAL A 746 18.28 12.56 17.24
CA VAL A 746 19.73 12.71 17.43
C VAL A 746 20.47 11.68 16.59
N THR A 747 21.37 12.15 15.73
CA THR A 747 22.34 11.33 14.99
C THR A 747 23.77 11.70 15.39
N VAL A 748 24.67 10.72 15.30
CA VAL A 748 26.10 10.89 15.63
C VAL A 748 26.91 10.29 14.50
N THR A 749 27.92 11.01 14.03
CA THR A 749 28.88 10.52 13.05
C THR A 749 30.30 10.77 13.54
N ALA A 750 31.22 9.88 13.22
CA ALA A 750 32.64 10.03 13.50
C ALA A 750 33.45 9.87 12.21
N ASP A 751 34.39 10.79 11.98
CA ASP A 751 35.25 10.77 10.81
C ASP A 751 36.72 11.06 11.17
N PRO A 752 37.66 10.12 10.94
CA PRO A 752 37.39 8.72 10.61
C PRO A 752 36.77 7.96 11.80
N ALA A 753 36.08 6.84 11.53
CA ALA A 753 35.50 5.97 12.57
C ALA A 753 36.55 5.15 13.35
N ALA A 754 37.76 5.03 12.80
CA ALA A 754 38.91 4.34 13.37
C ALA A 754 40.15 5.23 13.29
N LEU A 755 40.97 5.22 14.33
CA LEU A 755 42.10 6.11 14.51
C LEU A 755 43.40 5.33 14.67
N PRO A 756 44.52 5.73 14.04
CA PRO A 756 45.81 5.24 14.49
C PRO A 756 46.09 5.73 15.93
N PRO A 757 47.03 5.10 16.66
CA PRO A 757 47.50 5.63 17.94
C PRO A 757 47.95 7.10 17.83
N GLY A 758 47.48 7.95 18.75
CA GLY A 758 47.68 9.42 18.68
C GLY A 758 46.91 10.15 17.57
N GLY A 759 46.12 9.43 16.77
CA GLY A 759 45.27 9.98 15.71
C GLY A 759 44.11 10.83 16.24
N ARG A 760 43.43 11.54 15.34
CA ARG A 760 42.31 12.43 15.67
C ARG A 760 41.06 12.14 14.83
N ALA A 761 39.90 12.08 15.47
CA ALA A 761 38.59 12.00 14.82
C ALA A 761 37.78 13.28 15.03
N THR A 762 36.92 13.60 14.08
CA THR A 762 35.83 14.55 14.30
C THR A 762 34.56 13.80 14.62
N VAL A 763 34.07 13.92 15.87
CA VAL A 763 32.74 13.46 16.26
C VAL A 763 31.76 14.59 16.05
N THR A 764 30.71 14.36 15.27
CA THR A 764 29.62 15.32 15.02
C THR A 764 28.32 14.76 15.57
N ALA A 765 27.71 15.47 16.52
CA ALA A 765 26.34 15.25 16.94
C ALA A 765 25.42 16.19 16.16
N ALA A 766 24.29 15.68 15.68
CA ALA A 766 23.25 16.47 15.05
C ALA A 766 21.89 16.19 15.69
N LEU A 767 21.18 17.25 16.07
CA LEU A 767 19.78 17.21 16.48
C LEU A 767 18.93 17.77 15.35
N ARG A 768 18.11 16.91 14.72
CA ARG A 768 17.01 17.35 13.85
C ARG A 768 15.80 17.65 14.73
N ASN A 769 15.32 18.90 14.70
CA ASN A 769 14.01 19.25 15.23
C ASN A 769 12.96 18.76 14.24
N VAL A 770 12.25 17.68 14.57
CA VAL A 770 11.20 17.11 13.73
C VAL A 770 9.83 17.72 14.02
N ASN A 771 9.75 18.65 14.98
CA ASN A 771 8.60 19.53 15.13
C ASN A 771 8.64 20.61 14.05
N GLY A 772 7.69 20.60 13.12
CA GLY A 772 7.55 21.69 12.15
C GLY A 772 6.69 22.85 12.65
N LEU A 773 6.10 22.76 13.84
CA LEU A 773 5.20 23.77 14.41
C LEU A 773 5.90 24.76 15.34
N ARG A 774 7.04 24.37 15.93
CA ARG A 774 7.76 25.21 16.90
C ARG A 774 9.26 24.96 16.89
N ALA A 775 10.03 26.02 17.08
CA ALA A 775 11.47 25.94 17.31
C ALA A 775 11.78 25.29 18.67
N THR A 776 12.98 24.76 18.83
CA THR A 776 13.45 24.36 20.15
C THR A 776 13.79 25.59 21.01
N GLY A 777 13.79 25.43 22.32
CA GLY A 777 14.57 26.31 23.19
C GLY A 777 16.07 26.01 23.07
N ARG A 778 16.82 26.36 24.11
CA ARG A 778 18.25 26.03 24.21
C ARG A 778 18.50 24.52 24.03
N VAL A 779 19.47 24.19 23.18
CA VAL A 779 19.95 22.82 22.96
C VAL A 779 21.37 22.73 23.47
N ASP A 780 21.64 21.78 24.36
CA ASP A 780 22.99 21.53 24.88
C ASP A 780 23.42 20.14 24.46
N PHE A 781 24.64 20.05 23.96
CA PHE A 781 25.29 18.78 23.65
C PHE A 781 26.47 18.57 24.59
N ALA A 782 26.64 17.36 25.11
CA ALA A 782 27.81 16.99 25.89
C ALA A 782 28.34 15.63 25.43
N LEU A 783 29.66 15.55 25.24
CA LEU A 783 30.40 14.33 24.90
C LEU A 783 31.35 14.01 26.06
N THR A 784 31.27 12.78 26.58
CA THR A 784 32.11 12.29 27.68
C THR A 784 32.66 10.89 27.36
N GLY A 785 33.62 10.41 28.14
CA GLY A 785 34.24 9.08 27.98
C GLY A 785 35.50 9.05 27.10
N VAL A 786 35.77 10.13 26.36
CA VAL A 786 36.94 10.27 25.47
C VAL A 786 37.63 11.63 25.65
N ASP A 787 38.94 11.70 25.38
CA ASP A 787 39.67 12.96 25.34
C ASP A 787 39.25 13.77 24.10
N ALA A 788 38.47 14.82 24.33
CA ALA A 788 37.79 15.56 23.28
C ALA A 788 37.80 17.06 23.54
N THR A 789 38.16 17.84 22.51
CA THR A 789 38.04 19.30 22.53
C THR A 789 36.90 19.73 21.61
N ALA A 790 35.97 20.54 22.11
CA ALA A 790 34.89 21.09 21.30
C ALA A 790 35.43 21.96 20.15
N SER A 791 34.88 21.77 18.95
CA SER A 791 35.24 22.51 17.74
C SER A 791 34.04 23.34 17.29
N GLY A 792 33.79 24.42 18.03
CA GLY A 792 32.61 25.29 17.88
C GLY A 792 31.63 25.21 19.06
N PRO A 793 30.44 25.83 18.94
CA PRO A 793 29.47 25.85 20.03
C PRO A 793 28.87 24.46 20.28
N VAL A 794 28.89 24.04 21.54
CA VAL A 794 28.20 22.84 22.05
C VAL A 794 26.86 23.18 22.69
N SER A 795 26.50 24.46 22.72
CA SER A 795 25.20 24.97 23.13
C SER A 795 24.66 25.87 22.04
N LEU A 796 23.43 25.60 21.60
CA LEU A 796 22.71 26.39 20.61
C LEU A 796 21.53 27.09 21.28
N PRO A 797 21.26 28.37 20.99
CA PRO A 797 20.14 29.08 21.59
C PRO A 797 18.78 28.50 21.15
N SER A 798 18.71 28.01 19.90
CA SER A 798 17.51 27.39 19.32
C SER A 798 17.87 26.62 18.04
N VAL A 799 17.04 25.64 17.69
CA VAL A 799 16.99 24.98 16.38
C VAL A 799 15.60 25.26 15.79
N PRO A 800 15.51 25.81 14.56
CA PRO A 800 14.22 26.19 13.98
C PRO A 800 13.32 24.97 13.74
N PRO A 801 12.01 25.17 13.49
CA PRO A 801 11.11 24.08 13.09
C PRO A 801 11.65 23.37 11.85
N GLY A 802 11.70 22.04 11.84
CA GLY A 802 12.34 21.28 10.76
C GLY A 802 13.84 21.54 10.58
N GLY A 803 14.50 22.22 11.52
CA GLY A 803 15.92 22.57 11.44
C GLY A 803 16.84 21.50 12.00
N THR A 804 18.14 21.60 11.69
CA THR A 804 19.17 20.73 12.28
C THR A 804 20.23 21.57 12.99
N GLY A 805 20.40 21.36 14.29
CA GLY A 805 21.51 21.89 15.08
C GLY A 805 22.65 20.88 15.15
N ARG A 806 23.91 21.34 15.17
CA ARG A 806 25.08 20.45 15.25
C ARG A 806 26.09 20.93 16.29
N ALA A 807 26.76 19.99 16.94
CA ALA A 807 27.95 20.20 17.76
C ALA A 807 29.04 19.25 17.29
N ARG A 808 30.30 19.69 17.39
CA ARG A 808 31.46 18.91 16.94
C ARG A 808 32.54 18.89 18.00
N TRP A 809 33.23 17.76 18.10
CA TRP A 809 34.41 17.59 18.93
C TRP A 809 35.53 16.98 18.10
N ARG A 810 36.75 17.42 18.39
CA ARG A 810 37.97 16.74 17.98
C ARG A 810 38.37 15.79 19.09
N VAL A 811 38.24 14.50 18.84
CA VAL A 811 38.65 13.43 19.76
C VAL A 811 40.08 13.03 19.43
N THR A 812 40.93 12.88 20.46
CA THR A 812 42.32 12.42 20.30
C THR A 812 42.44 11.00 20.88
N ALA A 813 42.96 10.07 20.08
CA ALA A 813 43.26 8.73 20.55
C ALA A 813 44.50 8.75 21.47
N PRO A 814 44.57 7.87 22.49
CA PRO A 814 45.77 7.69 23.30
C PRO A 814 47.01 7.45 22.43
N ALA A 815 48.12 8.08 22.79
CA ALA A 815 49.42 7.83 22.18
C ALA A 815 50.11 6.68 22.94
N GLY A 816 50.29 5.53 22.28
CA GLY A 816 50.92 4.35 22.88
C GLY A 816 50.92 3.15 21.93
N PRO A 817 51.71 2.10 22.21
CA PRO A 817 51.67 0.87 21.43
C PRO A 817 50.31 0.18 21.58
N LEU A 818 49.84 -0.47 20.51
CA LEU A 818 48.62 -1.26 20.55
C LEU A 818 48.89 -2.64 21.13
N GLU A 819 48.02 -3.12 22.01
CA GLU A 819 48.05 -4.49 22.54
C GLU A 819 47.17 -5.45 21.71
N ALA A 820 46.19 -4.89 21.00
CA ALA A 820 45.24 -5.58 20.14
C ALA A 820 45.02 -4.82 18.80
N PRO A 821 44.58 -5.51 17.73
CA PRO A 821 44.36 -4.86 16.43
C PRO A 821 43.34 -3.71 16.46
N LEU A 822 42.33 -3.83 17.32
CA LEU A 822 41.33 -2.80 17.61
C LEU A 822 41.23 -2.60 19.12
N HIS A 823 41.28 -1.34 19.57
CA HIS A 823 41.05 -0.95 20.96
C HIS A 823 39.83 -0.01 21.02
N PRO A 824 38.74 -0.40 21.71
CA PRO A 824 37.53 0.42 21.79
C PRO A 824 37.75 1.66 22.67
N LEU A 825 37.24 2.80 22.22
CA LEU A 825 37.16 4.08 22.92
C LEU A 825 35.67 4.45 23.06
N PRO A 826 34.98 3.94 24.10
CA PRO A 826 33.56 4.22 24.31
C PRO A 826 33.35 5.69 24.67
N TYR A 827 32.26 6.27 24.19
CA TYR A 827 31.85 7.62 24.51
C TYR A 827 30.34 7.69 24.77
N ASP A 828 29.95 8.66 25.59
CA ASP A 828 28.58 9.02 25.85
C ASP A 828 28.30 10.41 25.27
N LEU A 829 27.28 10.49 24.43
CA LEU A 829 26.73 11.76 23.97
C LEU A 829 25.37 11.98 24.65
N THR A 830 25.16 13.15 25.24
CA THR A 830 23.84 13.59 25.68
C THR A 830 23.42 14.84 24.93
N VAL A 831 22.15 14.89 24.57
CA VAL A 831 21.52 16.07 23.98
C VAL A 831 20.32 16.46 24.83
N ASP A 832 20.38 17.61 25.46
CA ASP A 832 19.28 18.19 26.22
C ASP A 832 18.53 19.19 25.30
N TYR A 833 17.26 18.96 25.02
CA TYR A 833 16.46 19.81 24.11
C TYR A 833 14.97 19.76 24.45
N GLY A 834 14.22 20.74 23.97
CA GLY A 834 12.76 20.75 24.08
C GLY A 834 12.17 21.91 23.30
N PRO A 835 10.85 21.93 23.05
CA PRO A 835 10.19 23.06 22.42
C PRO A 835 10.45 24.37 23.18
N GLN A 836 10.49 25.49 22.47
CA GLN A 836 10.72 26.79 23.08
C GLN A 836 9.66 27.08 24.16
N GLY A 837 10.13 27.38 25.39
CA GLY A 837 9.29 27.64 26.55
C GLY A 837 8.71 26.41 27.24
N ALA A 838 9.07 25.20 26.81
CA ALA A 838 8.64 23.93 27.41
C ALA A 838 9.80 23.21 28.12
N PRO A 839 9.51 22.26 29.02
CA PRO A 839 10.53 21.41 29.64
C PRO A 839 11.41 20.69 28.61
N ARG A 840 12.70 20.59 28.91
CA ARG A 840 13.68 19.88 28.08
C ARG A 840 13.72 18.41 28.46
N VAL A 841 13.97 17.56 27.47
CA VAL A 841 14.27 16.14 27.63
C VAL A 841 15.75 15.89 27.36
N ARG A 842 16.30 14.89 28.03
CA ARG A 842 17.66 14.39 27.82
C ARG A 842 17.61 13.17 26.93
N THR A 843 18.36 13.17 25.83
CA THR A 843 18.51 12.00 24.94
C THR A 843 19.95 11.52 24.96
N PRO A 844 20.25 10.38 25.60
CA PRO A 844 21.56 9.77 25.57
C PRO A 844 21.78 8.96 24.28
N ARG A 845 23.02 8.95 23.80
CA ARG A 845 23.54 8.09 22.72
C ARG A 845 24.90 7.54 23.17
N HIS A 846 25.01 6.22 23.17
CA HIS A 846 26.26 5.52 23.42
C HIS A 846 26.90 5.20 22.06
N GLY A 847 28.21 5.34 21.97
CA GLY A 847 28.96 4.96 20.78
C GLY A 847 30.39 4.59 21.13
N THR A 848 31.09 4.02 20.16
CA THR A 848 32.48 3.57 20.33
C THR A 848 33.28 4.02 19.13
N LEU A 849 34.36 4.77 19.37
CA LEU A 849 35.44 4.93 18.39
C LEU A 849 36.44 3.79 18.58
N PHE A 850 37.32 3.57 17.62
CA PHE A 850 38.37 2.56 17.77
C PHE A 850 39.74 3.16 17.51
N VAL A 851 40.72 2.80 18.33
CA VAL A 851 42.12 2.89 17.94
C VAL A 851 42.46 1.61 17.17
N ALA A 852 42.87 1.75 15.93
CA ALA A 852 43.12 0.67 15.00
C ALA A 852 44.58 0.66 14.57
N GLY A 853 45.18 -0.54 14.55
CA GLY A 853 46.49 -0.73 13.94
C GLY A 853 46.38 -0.68 12.42
N PRO A 854 47.39 -0.11 11.73
CA PRO A 854 47.33 0.09 10.29
C PRO A 854 47.26 -1.25 9.55
N LEU A 855 46.43 -1.31 8.52
CA LEU A 855 46.34 -2.47 7.63
C LEU A 855 47.52 -2.52 6.67
N ASP A 856 47.96 -3.72 6.33
CA ASP A 856 48.95 -3.92 5.27
C ASP A 856 48.48 -3.31 3.94
N PRO A 857 49.35 -2.64 3.16
CA PRO A 857 48.98 -1.95 1.91
C PRO A 857 48.32 -2.85 0.84
N GLY A 858 48.57 -4.16 0.91
CA GLY A 858 48.00 -5.16 0.01
C GLY A 858 46.57 -5.60 0.36
N LEU A 859 46.02 -5.15 1.49
CA LEU A 859 44.66 -5.48 1.91
C LEU A 859 43.65 -4.44 1.42
N ARG A 860 42.42 -4.90 1.23
CA ARG A 860 41.26 -4.07 0.86
C ARG A 860 40.13 -4.31 1.85
N THR A 861 39.26 -3.34 1.99
CA THR A 861 38.11 -3.39 2.90
C THR A 861 36.83 -3.11 2.14
N VAL A 862 35.76 -3.81 2.49
CA VAL A 862 34.39 -3.47 2.10
C VAL A 862 33.53 -3.43 3.36
N THR A 863 32.61 -2.47 3.42
CA THR A 863 31.63 -2.43 4.50
C THR A 863 30.26 -2.01 4.00
N THR A 864 29.26 -2.77 4.39
CA THR A 864 27.84 -2.41 4.30
C THR A 864 27.20 -2.25 5.69
N ASN A 865 27.98 -2.44 6.75
CA ASN A 865 27.55 -2.46 8.15
C ASN A 865 28.34 -1.50 9.07
N ALA A 866 28.98 -0.47 8.48
CA ALA A 866 29.84 0.50 9.16
C ALA A 866 31.01 -0.14 9.95
N ALA A 867 31.59 -1.21 9.40
CA ALA A 867 32.70 -1.92 10.00
C ALA A 867 33.99 -1.10 10.07
N VAL A 868 34.71 -1.32 11.15
CA VAL A 868 36.04 -0.82 11.46
C VAL A 868 37.02 -1.99 11.48
N PHE A 869 38.22 -1.77 10.95
CA PHE A 869 39.23 -2.80 10.73
C PHE A 869 40.54 -2.39 11.40
N GLY A 870 41.25 -3.36 11.97
CA GLY A 870 42.58 -3.14 12.52
C GLY A 870 43.46 -4.38 12.38
N GLN A 871 44.77 -4.14 12.27
CA GLN A 871 45.80 -5.18 12.20
C GLN A 871 46.92 -4.90 13.22
N LEU A 872 47.40 -5.95 13.88
CA LEU A 872 48.57 -5.89 14.74
C LEU A 872 49.33 -7.21 14.58
N ASP A 873 50.52 -7.13 13.97
CA ASP A 873 51.30 -8.30 13.54
C ASP A 873 50.46 -9.25 12.66
N ASP A 874 50.33 -10.52 13.05
CA ASP A 874 49.52 -11.53 12.35
C ASP A 874 48.06 -11.60 12.83
N ARG A 875 47.63 -10.66 13.67
CA ARG A 875 46.27 -10.57 14.23
C ARG A 875 45.45 -9.49 13.53
N PHE A 876 44.18 -9.78 13.31
CA PHE A 876 43.22 -8.88 12.68
C PHE A 876 41.98 -8.76 13.55
N ALA A 877 41.30 -7.62 13.51
CA ALA A 877 39.99 -7.49 14.10
C ALA A 877 39.05 -6.70 13.19
N ILE A 878 37.78 -7.10 13.20
CA ILE A 878 36.69 -6.46 12.49
C ILE A 878 35.59 -6.18 13.51
N HIS A 879 35.23 -4.92 13.70
CA HIS A 879 34.07 -4.52 14.49
C HIS A 879 33.01 -3.94 13.56
N GLY A 880 31.79 -4.46 13.56
CA GLY A 880 30.73 -3.95 12.71
C GLY A 880 29.33 -4.38 13.16
N ALA A 881 28.32 -3.65 12.72
CA ALA A 881 26.91 -3.97 12.96
C ALA A 881 26.40 -4.99 11.91
N GLY A 882 25.13 -4.88 11.53
CA GLY A 882 24.53 -5.64 10.44
C GLY A 882 23.32 -6.45 10.90
N ALA A 883 22.21 -6.29 10.19
CA ALA A 883 20.96 -6.96 10.45
C ALA A 883 21.06 -8.46 10.20
N ASP A 884 21.65 -8.86 9.06
CA ASP A 884 21.90 -10.26 8.69
C ASP A 884 22.87 -10.38 7.49
N LEU A 885 23.30 -11.61 7.21
CA LEU A 885 24.00 -12.03 5.99
C LEU A 885 23.31 -13.29 5.43
N TRP A 886 22.12 -13.09 4.87
CA TRP A 886 21.21 -14.13 4.39
C TRP A 886 20.17 -13.58 3.39
N LYS A 887 19.96 -14.30 2.28
CA LYS A 887 19.04 -13.93 1.20
C LYS A 887 19.23 -12.47 0.76
N ALA A 888 18.15 -11.70 0.72
CA ALA A 888 18.16 -10.29 0.32
C ALA A 888 18.89 -9.35 1.29
N THR A 889 19.34 -9.82 2.46
CA THR A 889 20.09 -9.01 3.43
C THR A 889 21.57 -9.38 3.40
N ALA A 890 22.42 -8.45 2.98
CA ALA A 890 23.88 -8.64 2.87
C ALA A 890 24.64 -7.53 3.62
N GLU A 891 24.49 -7.51 4.95
CA GLU A 891 25.12 -6.51 5.82
C GLU A 891 26.34 -7.09 6.54
N PHE A 892 27.53 -6.80 6.04
CA PHE A 892 28.80 -7.32 6.55
C PHE A 892 29.96 -6.35 6.33
N GLY A 893 31.03 -6.58 7.10
CA GLY A 893 32.33 -5.97 6.88
C GLY A 893 33.33 -7.06 6.50
N ALA A 894 34.19 -6.79 5.52
CA ALA A 894 35.24 -7.74 5.16
C ALA A 894 36.58 -7.07 4.87
N LEU A 895 37.64 -7.72 5.36
CA LEU A 895 39.04 -7.44 5.05
C LEU A 895 39.53 -8.53 4.09
N TYR A 896 39.94 -8.18 2.88
CA TYR A 896 40.16 -9.16 1.82
C TYR A 896 41.37 -8.87 0.95
N ARG A 897 41.82 -9.92 0.23
CA ARG A 897 42.83 -9.84 -0.82
C ARG A 897 42.14 -10.05 -2.18
N PRO A 898 42.30 -9.12 -3.14
CA PRO A 898 41.63 -9.22 -4.42
C PRO A 898 42.23 -10.36 -5.27
N ASP A 899 41.38 -11.06 -6.01
CA ASP A 899 41.76 -12.14 -6.94
C ASP A 899 42.70 -13.22 -6.34
N ALA A 900 42.60 -13.47 -5.03
CA ALA A 900 43.58 -14.27 -4.29
C ALA A 900 43.27 -15.78 -4.25
N LEU A 901 42.00 -16.20 -4.41
CA LEU A 901 41.62 -17.61 -4.39
C LEU A 901 41.43 -18.17 -5.81
N ALA A 902 42.39 -18.93 -6.30
CA ALA A 902 42.34 -19.65 -7.58
C ALA A 902 41.81 -21.09 -7.42
N ALA A 903 41.43 -21.73 -8.52
CA ALA A 903 41.09 -23.15 -8.54
C ALA A 903 42.23 -24.01 -7.96
N GLY A 904 41.90 -24.94 -7.07
CA GLY A 904 42.85 -25.75 -6.32
C GLY A 904 43.52 -25.06 -5.12
N GLY A 905 43.26 -23.76 -4.90
CA GLY A 905 43.77 -23.02 -3.76
C GLY A 905 42.96 -23.22 -2.49
N SER A 906 43.55 -22.88 -1.35
CA SER A 906 42.88 -22.91 -0.05
C SER A 906 43.21 -21.69 0.79
N VAL A 907 42.27 -21.32 1.66
CA VAL A 907 42.45 -20.24 2.63
C VAL A 907 42.14 -20.78 4.03
N THR A 908 42.98 -20.41 5.00
CA THR A 908 42.82 -20.78 6.40
C THR A 908 42.87 -19.56 7.30
N VAL A 909 42.07 -19.56 8.38
CA VAL A 909 42.12 -18.53 9.42
C VAL A 909 41.67 -19.11 10.76
N GLU A 910 42.28 -18.65 11.85
CA GLU A 910 41.76 -18.91 13.18
C GLU A 910 40.88 -17.75 13.61
N VAL A 911 39.58 -18.02 13.81
CA VAL A 911 38.68 -17.09 14.51
C VAL A 911 38.95 -17.29 16.00
N THR A 912 39.67 -16.36 16.61
CA THR A 912 40.11 -16.47 18.01
C THR A 912 39.03 -16.08 19.00
N ALA A 913 38.23 -15.07 18.66
CA ALA A 913 37.14 -14.58 19.47
C ALA A 913 36.08 -13.92 18.58
N GLN A 914 34.83 -13.92 19.05
CA GLN A 914 33.71 -13.23 18.43
C GLN A 914 32.71 -12.83 19.52
N ASP A 915 32.26 -11.58 19.50
CA ASP A 915 31.20 -11.11 20.40
C ASP A 915 29.86 -11.80 20.05
N PRO A 916 29.10 -12.28 21.04
CA PRO A 916 27.85 -12.99 20.81
C PRO A 916 26.67 -12.02 20.59
N THR A 917 26.74 -11.17 19.55
CA THR A 917 25.70 -10.15 19.24
C THR A 917 24.35 -10.74 18.82
N GLY A 918 24.32 -12.02 18.46
CA GLY A 918 23.13 -12.78 18.15
C GLY A 918 23.47 -14.26 17.93
N PRO A 919 22.50 -15.19 17.99
CA PRO A 919 22.75 -16.61 17.80
C PRO A 919 23.33 -16.94 16.42
N TRP A 920 23.08 -16.08 15.43
CA TRP A 920 23.54 -16.18 14.04
C TRP A 920 24.58 -15.13 13.68
N ALA A 921 25.18 -14.43 14.66
CA ALA A 921 26.33 -13.57 14.38
C ALA A 921 27.42 -14.39 13.67
N ARG A 922 28.08 -13.81 12.67
CA ARG A 922 29.01 -14.56 11.80
C ARG A 922 30.40 -13.95 11.82
N ALA A 923 31.41 -14.80 11.95
CA ALA A 923 32.81 -14.45 11.75
C ALA A 923 33.56 -15.60 11.08
N GLY A 924 34.38 -15.31 10.07
CA GLY A 924 35.15 -16.34 9.38
C GLY A 924 35.63 -15.92 8.00
N LEU A 925 35.58 -16.84 7.05
CA LEU A 925 36.07 -16.68 5.69
C LEU A 925 34.92 -16.32 4.75
N VAL A 926 35.19 -15.42 3.80
CA VAL A 926 34.27 -15.05 2.73
C VAL A 926 34.98 -15.09 1.38
N VAL A 927 34.26 -15.51 0.34
CA VAL A 927 34.74 -15.54 -1.05
C VAL A 927 33.62 -15.07 -1.97
N ARG A 928 33.95 -14.21 -2.93
CA ARG A 928 33.04 -13.74 -3.98
C ARG A 928 33.87 -13.36 -5.21
N ASN A 929 33.27 -13.35 -6.41
CA ASN A 929 33.97 -12.87 -7.60
C ASN A 929 34.58 -11.48 -7.37
N ARG A 930 33.77 -10.53 -6.87
CA ARG A 930 34.23 -9.25 -6.32
C ARG A 930 33.47 -8.89 -5.05
N LEU A 931 34.18 -8.70 -3.95
CA LEU A 931 33.56 -8.41 -2.65
C LEU A 931 32.98 -6.99 -2.54
N ALA A 932 33.51 -6.03 -3.32
CA ALA A 932 33.09 -4.63 -3.29
C ALA A 932 31.86 -4.29 -4.16
N THR A 933 31.24 -5.26 -4.82
CA THR A 933 30.13 -5.04 -5.77
C THR A 933 28.79 -4.80 -5.08
N SER A 934 28.05 -3.78 -5.54
CA SER A 934 26.74 -3.37 -4.97
C SER A 934 25.51 -3.82 -5.76
N ALA A 935 25.65 -4.38 -6.97
CA ALA A 935 24.54 -4.86 -7.80
C ALA A 935 24.40 -6.40 -7.63
N LEU A 936 23.25 -6.86 -7.12
CA LEU A 936 23.05 -8.25 -6.70
C LEU A 936 23.06 -9.26 -7.86
N ASP A 937 22.74 -8.84 -9.08
CA ASP A 937 22.69 -9.71 -10.27
C ASP A 937 23.87 -9.52 -11.24
N ALA A 938 24.88 -8.75 -10.86
CA ALA A 938 26.06 -8.56 -11.71
C ALA A 938 26.93 -9.82 -11.71
N PRO A 939 27.61 -10.18 -12.82
CA PRO A 939 28.58 -11.29 -12.82
C PRO A 939 29.64 -11.19 -11.71
N ASP A 940 29.97 -9.96 -11.31
CA ASP A 940 30.89 -9.65 -10.22
C ASP A 940 30.34 -9.99 -8.82
N ALA A 941 29.02 -10.11 -8.67
CA ALA A 941 28.32 -10.47 -7.45
C ALA A 941 28.10 -11.99 -7.28
N LEU A 942 28.41 -12.80 -8.29
CA LEU A 942 28.26 -14.27 -8.25
C LEU A 942 29.41 -14.97 -7.52
N GLY A 943 29.30 -16.30 -7.39
CA GLY A 943 30.33 -17.13 -6.78
C GLY A 943 30.45 -16.91 -5.26
N PHE A 944 29.34 -16.60 -4.58
CA PHE A 944 29.33 -16.16 -3.19
C PHE A 944 29.28 -17.34 -2.22
N VAL A 945 30.30 -17.44 -1.36
CA VAL A 945 30.38 -18.47 -0.30
C VAL A 945 31.00 -17.88 0.97
N ASN A 946 30.50 -18.29 2.13
CA ASN A 946 31.14 -17.99 3.41
C ASN A 946 31.24 -19.23 4.30
N LEU A 947 32.31 -19.29 5.10
CA LEU A 947 32.52 -20.29 6.13
C LEU A 947 32.69 -19.55 7.45
N SER A 948 31.70 -19.64 8.32
CA SER A 948 31.60 -18.81 9.52
C SER A 948 31.45 -19.65 10.77
N VAL A 949 32.10 -19.27 11.86
CA VAL A 949 31.67 -19.70 13.19
C VAL A 949 30.54 -18.78 13.66
N THR A 950 29.65 -19.32 14.49
CA THR A 950 28.53 -18.60 15.09
C THR A 950 28.46 -18.86 16.59
N PRO A 951 27.92 -17.93 17.41
CA PRO A 951 27.82 -18.12 18.85
C PRO A 951 26.97 -19.31 19.30
N ALA A 952 25.92 -19.66 18.54
CA ALA A 952 24.95 -20.69 18.95
C ALA A 952 24.67 -21.78 17.90
N ASN A 953 25.13 -21.62 16.65
CA ASN A 953 24.77 -22.51 15.54
C ASN A 953 25.95 -23.29 14.96
N GLY A 954 27.12 -23.24 15.59
CA GLY A 954 28.30 -23.97 15.15
C GLY A 954 29.08 -23.30 14.02
N VAL A 955 29.82 -24.11 13.25
CA VAL A 955 30.49 -23.68 12.02
C VAL A 955 29.58 -23.93 10.83
N VAL A 956 29.32 -22.89 10.04
CA VAL A 956 28.32 -22.85 8.97
C VAL A 956 28.99 -22.47 7.66
N LEU A 957 28.84 -23.33 6.64
CA LEU A 957 29.19 -23.07 5.25
C LEU A 957 27.92 -22.62 4.52
N SER A 958 27.80 -21.33 4.20
CA SER A 958 26.66 -20.79 3.44
C SER A 958 27.11 -20.43 2.04
N TYR A 959 26.24 -20.63 1.06
CA TYR A 959 26.57 -20.40 -0.34
C TYR A 959 25.35 -20.02 -1.17
N ASP A 960 25.62 -19.39 -2.29
CA ASP A 960 24.66 -19.12 -3.37
C ASP A 960 24.46 -20.41 -4.18
N ALA A 961 23.31 -21.08 -4.00
CA ALA A 961 23.00 -22.29 -4.76
C ALA A 961 22.24 -22.01 -6.05
N THR A 962 21.58 -20.85 -6.15
CA THR A 962 20.72 -20.49 -7.28
C THR A 962 21.44 -19.67 -8.36
N GLY A 963 22.60 -19.11 -8.04
CA GLY A 963 23.38 -18.25 -8.93
C GLY A 963 22.82 -16.83 -9.03
N ASP A 964 22.13 -16.36 -7.98
CA ASP A 964 21.52 -15.01 -7.93
C ASP A 964 22.37 -14.00 -7.16
N GLY A 965 23.58 -14.39 -6.73
CA GLY A 965 24.49 -13.54 -5.99
C GLY A 965 24.16 -13.38 -4.51
N THR A 966 23.18 -14.12 -3.97
CA THR A 966 22.78 -14.10 -2.56
C THR A 966 23.02 -15.43 -1.85
N LEU A 967 23.20 -15.41 -0.52
CA LEU A 967 23.35 -16.65 0.26
C LEU A 967 21.96 -17.20 0.61
N ASP A 968 21.59 -18.33 0.00
CA ASP A 968 20.23 -18.90 0.10
C ASP A 968 20.18 -20.27 0.82
N THR A 969 21.33 -20.91 1.00
CA THR A 969 21.44 -22.25 1.60
C THR A 969 22.69 -22.40 2.48
N TYR A 970 22.73 -23.43 3.33
CA TYR A 970 23.90 -23.73 4.16
C TYR A 970 24.05 -25.20 4.55
N ARG A 971 25.25 -25.55 5.03
CA ARG A 971 25.61 -26.77 5.77
C ARG A 971 26.30 -26.40 7.06
N ARG A 972 26.19 -27.20 8.12
CA ARG A 972 26.77 -26.85 9.42
C ARG A 972 27.26 -28.04 10.25
N LEU A 973 28.23 -27.76 11.12
CA LEU A 973 28.61 -28.60 12.26
C LEU A 973 28.26 -27.86 13.56
N THR A 974 27.36 -28.42 14.36
CA THR A 974 26.89 -27.81 15.62
C THR A 974 27.87 -28.08 16.78
N GLY A 975 27.68 -27.35 17.89
CA GLY A 975 28.45 -27.57 19.12
C GLY A 975 29.88 -27.00 19.11
N LEU A 976 30.21 -26.14 18.14
CA LEU A 976 31.51 -25.48 18.01
C LEU A 976 31.35 -23.96 18.14
N THR A 977 32.24 -23.31 18.86
CA THR A 977 32.32 -21.85 19.00
C THR A 977 33.79 -21.41 18.85
N ALA A 978 34.04 -20.09 18.74
CA ALA A 978 35.41 -19.59 18.75
C ALA A 978 36.07 -19.87 20.13
N PRO A 979 37.38 -20.21 20.19
CA PRO A 979 38.33 -20.22 19.08
C PRO A 979 38.20 -21.44 18.17
N VAL A 980 38.27 -21.23 16.85
CA VAL A 980 38.24 -22.32 15.86
C VAL A 980 39.06 -21.97 14.62
N LEU A 981 39.81 -22.94 14.11
CA LEU A 981 40.53 -22.81 12.84
C LEU A 981 39.60 -23.24 11.70
N LEU A 982 39.44 -22.38 10.70
CA LEU A 982 38.61 -22.60 9.53
C LEU A 982 39.48 -22.77 8.29
N ARG A 983 39.07 -23.66 7.38
CA ARG A 983 39.67 -23.84 6.05
C ARG A 983 38.59 -23.89 5.00
N LEU A 984 38.75 -23.08 3.96
CA LEU A 984 37.93 -23.16 2.75
C LEU A 984 38.84 -23.52 1.58
N THR A 985 38.60 -24.66 0.96
CA THR A 985 39.37 -25.17 -0.18
C THR A 985 38.52 -25.08 -1.45
N ARG A 986 39.08 -24.49 -2.51
CA ARG A 986 38.44 -24.46 -3.82
C ARG A 986 38.90 -25.65 -4.67
N GLY A 987 37.96 -26.36 -5.27
CA GLY A 987 38.21 -27.46 -6.20
C GLY A 987 39.01 -27.04 -7.43
N LYS A 988 39.55 -28.01 -8.17
CA LYS A 988 40.32 -27.79 -9.41
C LYS A 988 39.43 -27.65 -10.65
N ASP A 989 38.16 -27.35 -10.44
CA ASP A 989 37.16 -27.39 -11.50
C ASP A 989 37.37 -26.24 -12.50
N SER A 990 37.15 -26.54 -13.78
CA SER A 990 37.26 -25.59 -14.89
C SER A 990 35.89 -25.46 -15.57
N GLY A 991 35.07 -24.51 -15.11
CA GLY A 991 33.72 -24.25 -15.63
C GLY A 991 33.11 -22.98 -15.05
N ASN A 992 31.87 -22.65 -15.42
CA ASN A 992 31.12 -21.49 -14.87
C ASN A 992 30.50 -21.80 -13.48
N SER A 993 31.21 -22.60 -12.68
CA SER A 993 30.86 -23.00 -11.32
C SER A 993 32.12 -23.40 -10.57
N GLY A 994 32.09 -23.38 -9.24
CA GLY A 994 33.21 -23.79 -8.40
C GLY A 994 32.77 -24.70 -7.28
N THR A 995 33.55 -25.76 -7.01
CA THR A 995 33.35 -26.58 -5.82
C THR A 995 34.15 -26.03 -4.63
N TYR A 996 33.54 -25.98 -3.45
CA TYR A 996 34.17 -25.50 -2.22
C TYR A 996 33.99 -26.51 -1.08
N THR A 997 35.08 -26.85 -0.41
CA THR A 997 35.06 -27.68 0.80
C THR A 997 35.36 -26.82 2.01
N GLY A 998 34.39 -26.69 2.91
CA GLY A 998 34.58 -26.05 4.21
C GLY A 998 34.98 -27.08 5.25
N ALA A 999 36.03 -26.79 6.02
CA ALA A 999 36.53 -27.62 7.12
C ALA A 999 36.87 -26.78 8.36
N CYS A 1000 36.84 -27.39 9.54
CA CYS A 1000 37.25 -26.75 10.79
C CYS A 1000 38.15 -27.65 11.66
N SER A 1001 38.93 -27.03 12.54
CA SER A 1001 39.80 -27.68 13.53
C SER A 1001 39.75 -26.93 14.87
N THR A 1002 39.75 -27.68 15.97
CA THR A 1002 39.78 -27.15 17.35
C THR A 1002 41.10 -27.44 18.08
N ASP A 1003 42.03 -28.15 17.42
CA ASP A 1003 43.32 -28.61 17.96
C ASP A 1003 44.51 -27.98 17.21
N GLY A 1004 44.32 -26.75 16.73
CA GLY A 1004 45.38 -25.98 16.07
C GLY A 1004 45.76 -26.46 14.67
N GLY A 1005 44.89 -27.25 14.01
CA GLY A 1005 45.08 -27.75 12.66
C GLY A 1005 45.64 -29.18 12.59
N THR A 1006 45.71 -29.89 13.72
CA THR A 1006 46.21 -31.28 13.80
C THR A 1006 45.18 -32.26 13.23
N ALA A 1007 43.90 -32.08 13.56
CA ALA A 1007 42.78 -32.81 12.97
C ALA A 1007 41.77 -31.85 12.35
N TRP A 1008 41.30 -32.20 11.15
CA TRP A 1008 40.30 -31.43 10.39
C TRP A 1008 39.00 -32.21 10.27
N ARG A 1009 37.88 -31.51 10.46
CA ARG A 1009 36.54 -32.02 10.25
C ARG A 1009 35.90 -31.26 9.11
N ASP A 1010 35.46 -31.97 8.08
CA ASP A 1010 34.75 -31.36 6.96
C ASP A 1010 33.32 -31.01 7.38
N ILE A 1011 32.88 -29.81 7.04
CA ILE A 1011 31.50 -29.36 7.17
C ILE A 1011 30.70 -29.92 5.99
N ALA A 1012 31.15 -29.61 4.77
CA ALA A 1012 30.58 -30.09 3.51
C ALA A 1012 31.46 -29.67 2.32
N THR A 1013 31.22 -30.35 1.19
CA THR A 1013 31.65 -29.92 -0.14
C THR A 1013 30.42 -29.48 -0.93
N VAL A 1014 30.44 -28.27 -1.51
CA VAL A 1014 29.30 -27.64 -2.17
C VAL A 1014 29.69 -27.07 -3.53
N THR A 1015 28.75 -26.98 -4.46
CA THR A 1015 28.96 -26.37 -5.79
C THR A 1015 28.27 -25.00 -5.83
N VAL A 1016 28.99 -23.98 -6.28
CA VAL A 1016 28.53 -22.59 -6.35
C VAL A 1016 28.54 -22.14 -7.81
N PRO A 1017 27.37 -21.84 -8.41
CA PRO A 1017 27.27 -21.33 -9.78
C PRO A 1017 27.97 -19.96 -9.96
N GLY A 1018 28.42 -19.68 -11.18
CA GLY A 1018 28.96 -18.37 -11.56
C GLY A 1018 30.32 -18.00 -10.95
N ALA A 1019 31.02 -18.94 -10.31
CA ALA A 1019 32.32 -18.68 -9.68
C ALA A 1019 33.42 -18.43 -10.74
N ALA A 1020 34.03 -17.24 -10.71
CA ALA A 1020 35.10 -16.83 -11.61
C ALA A 1020 36.43 -17.56 -11.33
N ALA A 1021 37.32 -17.66 -12.33
CA ALA A 1021 38.59 -18.40 -12.22
C ALA A 1021 39.49 -17.97 -11.05
N ARG A 1022 39.44 -16.69 -10.68
CA ARG A 1022 40.02 -16.14 -9.45
C ARG A 1022 38.96 -15.29 -8.76
N GLN A 1023 38.96 -15.31 -7.44
CA GLN A 1023 37.98 -14.62 -6.62
C GLN A 1023 38.64 -13.87 -5.48
N ASP A 1024 37.99 -12.81 -5.03
CA ASP A 1024 38.33 -12.14 -3.79
C ASP A 1024 38.10 -13.10 -2.62
N THR A 1025 39.03 -13.13 -1.67
CA THR A 1025 38.83 -13.86 -0.41
C THR A 1025 39.33 -13.07 0.78
N GLY A 1026 38.60 -13.18 1.88
CA GLY A 1026 38.86 -12.36 3.06
C GLY A 1026 38.29 -12.91 4.35
N LEU A 1027 38.53 -12.14 5.40
CA LEU A 1027 37.95 -12.28 6.73
C LEU A 1027 36.67 -11.44 6.77
N HIS A 1028 35.58 -11.95 7.33
CA HIS A 1028 34.34 -11.19 7.46
C HIS A 1028 33.80 -11.16 8.89
N GLN A 1029 32.91 -10.19 9.13
CA GLN A 1029 32.07 -10.15 10.32
C GLN A 1029 30.69 -9.57 9.97
N SER A 1030 29.64 -10.12 10.60
CA SER A 1030 28.29 -9.54 10.65
C SER A 1030 27.67 -9.78 12.02
N ALA A 1031 27.07 -8.74 12.60
CA ALA A 1031 26.48 -8.82 13.94
C ALA A 1031 25.21 -9.67 13.99
N ALA A 1032 24.49 -9.79 12.86
CA ALA A 1032 23.19 -10.46 12.75
C ALA A 1032 22.21 -10.05 13.87
N ASN A 1033 22.12 -8.74 14.13
CA ASN A 1033 21.40 -8.18 15.28
C ASN A 1033 19.95 -7.77 14.96
N SER A 1034 19.43 -8.16 13.80
CA SER A 1034 18.08 -7.79 13.32
C SER A 1034 17.85 -6.27 13.20
N GLY A 1035 18.91 -5.51 12.91
CA GLY A 1035 18.85 -4.07 12.67
C GLY A 1035 18.79 -3.23 13.96
N SER A 1036 19.22 -3.76 15.11
CA SER A 1036 19.31 -2.98 16.35
C SER A 1036 20.33 -1.85 16.27
N GLY A 1037 21.32 -1.97 15.37
CA GLY A 1037 22.44 -1.05 15.22
C GLY A 1037 23.65 -1.38 16.11
N ASP A 1038 23.53 -2.36 17.01
CA ASP A 1038 24.62 -2.77 17.91
C ASP A 1038 25.73 -3.52 17.15
N GLY A 1039 26.97 -3.06 17.29
CA GLY A 1039 28.14 -3.71 16.67
C GLY A 1039 28.70 -4.86 17.50
N GLY A 1040 29.40 -5.78 16.84
CA GLY A 1040 30.17 -6.85 17.48
C GLY A 1040 31.57 -6.95 16.89
N THR A 1041 32.53 -7.39 17.71
CA THR A 1041 33.93 -7.56 17.33
C THR A 1041 34.24 -9.03 17.06
N ALA A 1042 34.94 -9.29 15.95
CA ALA A 1042 35.56 -10.58 15.67
C ALA A 1042 37.08 -10.41 15.54
N VAL A 1043 37.83 -11.34 16.12
CA VAL A 1043 39.29 -11.32 16.16
C VAL A 1043 39.84 -12.57 15.49
N PHE A 1044 40.82 -12.36 14.61
CA PHE A 1044 41.39 -13.39 13.74
C PHE A 1044 42.91 -13.45 13.90
N ARG A 1045 43.50 -14.62 13.66
CA ARG A 1045 44.95 -14.79 13.47
C ARG A 1045 45.25 -15.90 12.48
N ARG A 1046 46.53 -16.09 12.14
CA ARG A 1046 47.01 -17.18 11.27
C ARG A 1046 46.30 -17.22 9.90
N TRP A 1047 46.00 -16.05 9.33
CA TRP A 1047 45.37 -15.98 8.01
C TRP A 1047 46.37 -16.31 6.89
N LYS A 1048 46.20 -17.48 6.25
CA LYS A 1048 47.11 -18.00 5.22
C LYS A 1048 46.36 -18.39 3.96
N LEU A 1049 46.93 -18.07 2.80
CA LEU A 1049 46.55 -18.64 1.50
C LEU A 1049 47.60 -19.66 1.08
N ALA A 1050 47.16 -20.79 0.54
CA ALA A 1050 48.01 -21.87 0.04
C ALA A 1050 47.54 -22.33 -1.33
#